data_AF-A0AA36BCU5-F1
#
_entry.id   AF-A0AA36BCU5-F1
#
_cell.length_a   1.000
_cell.length_b   1.000
_cell.length_c   1.000
_cell.angle_alpha   90.00
_cell.angle_beta   90.00
_cell.angle_gamma   90.00
#
_symmetry.space_group_name_H-M   'P 1'
#
loop_
_entity.id
_entity.type
_entity.pdbx_description
1 polymer ?
#
loop_
_entity_poly.entity_id
_entity_poly.type
_entity_poly.pdbx_seq_one_letter_code
_entity_poly.pdbx_strand_id
1 'polypeptide(L)'
;MKLKMSLRHLIKLKIDRPRSTIVMVRHYKRKSERATLPQDVIQQAIQQVRARVISLREASRTFGIPLKPLSRYCTKAAEANNNDHSLSGYKKPRQVLTDEFENQSEAYVLAATEIYYRLAPKDVRKLTFQLSKAHGCDIPPTWHETEMAGEDWFSGYLQRHKNLFIRSPQATSLARATSFNKTNVAMFFNQLAEVMLRYKFDPFNIYNMDETDITTVQRPDRIIARKGTKQVGKMISVERGPLVTLESCITAVVSKSLEKAKKLADEFKIPNVYTSYEEFAKDPNIDLVYLSTVNIFHHPLSILMLNNGKPVLCEKTCACNTKQTEEMTELAKSKKLFFMEALWSNFSPAYKALREIIDSGTIGQIRHMDAAFFFSSFSFDFVSQHSLGGGGLLCCSVYLIWLSRFIFREEPETITAVGTIADTGVDQSANIILTYKDGARASLSYNLDIEGRRDAYIYGTKGKIYIPGPFWSPTKIEVNGEEREFPLPKSDAKYYYPNSAGLAYEAEAVRQCLEKGQLECPAHTHSDTLSIIKVIDEITAVVSKSLEKAKKFAEKFKIPNVYDSYEEFAKDPNIDLVYVSAINFYHHPLSILMLNNGKPVLCEQTCANNTQQTEEMIELAKSKKLFFMEGMWTKFFPVYKAIREIIDSGTIGKIRHLDATMFYKIMLSNGAVPEASLHRSGLIDIGVYLIWLANFIFKQKPETITATGVVTDIGVDQSANLILTYKDGAKASLSYDRTVTKKSDAYIYGTQGKIYIHSPFWSTTKIEINGEEREFPLHKSDAEYNYPNSAGLAYEAEAVRQCFEKGELECPAHTHSDTLSLITIIDEARRQLKENHQKKLGGTESQ
;
A
#
# COMPACT_ATOMS: atom_id res chain seq x y z
N MET A 1 -14.76 6.95 -54.91
CA MET A 1 -16.09 6.36 -54.63
C MET A 1 -16.58 6.94 -53.30
N LYS A 2 -17.63 7.77 -53.35
CA LYS A 2 -18.20 8.46 -52.18
C LYS A 2 -18.81 7.46 -51.21
N LEU A 3 -18.57 7.64 -49.91
CA LEU A 3 -19.53 7.24 -48.86
C LEU A 3 -19.42 8.17 -47.65
N LYS A 4 -20.25 9.22 -47.69
CA LYS A 4 -20.75 9.90 -46.50
C LYS A 4 -21.58 8.88 -45.70
N MET A 5 -21.20 8.57 -44.47
CA MET A 5 -22.13 8.05 -43.46
C MET A 5 -22.07 8.92 -42.21
N SER A 6 -23.22 9.50 -41.89
CA SER A 6 -23.40 10.45 -40.80
C SER A 6 -23.27 9.78 -39.43
N LEU A 7 -22.66 10.50 -38.49
CA LEU A 7 -22.49 10.22 -37.06
C LEU A 7 -23.79 9.99 -36.24
N ARG A 8 -24.96 9.84 -36.88
CA ARG A 8 -26.27 9.74 -36.21
C ARG A 8 -26.76 8.31 -35.96
N HIS A 9 -25.98 7.27 -36.27
CA HIS A 9 -26.43 5.86 -36.15
C HIS A 9 -25.68 4.98 -35.15
N LEU A 10 -24.69 5.51 -34.41
CA LEU A 10 -23.86 4.73 -33.47
C LEU A 10 -24.13 5.01 -31.99
N ILE A 11 -25.23 5.68 -31.65
CA ILE A 11 -25.72 5.82 -30.26
C ILE A 11 -27.05 5.08 -30.13
N LYS A 12 -26.97 3.75 -30.09
CA LYS A 12 -28.09 2.88 -29.71
C LYS A 12 -27.56 1.59 -29.06
N LEU A 13 -26.74 1.73 -28.03
CA LEU A 13 -26.44 0.66 -27.09
C LEU A 13 -26.92 1.04 -25.69
N LYS A 14 -27.54 0.04 -25.05
CA LYS A 14 -28.45 0.11 -23.91
C LYS A 14 -27.82 0.80 -22.70
N ILE A 15 -28.42 1.91 -22.26
CA ILE A 15 -28.34 2.37 -20.87
C ILE A 15 -29.58 1.83 -20.18
N ASP A 16 -29.40 0.93 -19.23
CA ASP A 16 -30.45 0.52 -18.30
C ASP A 16 -30.90 1.75 -17.52
N ARG A 17 -32.07 2.26 -17.90
CA ARG A 17 -32.79 3.26 -17.11
C ARG A 17 -33.51 2.50 -16.01
N PRO A 18 -33.36 2.87 -14.72
CA PRO A 18 -34.31 2.41 -13.72
C PRO A 18 -35.70 2.88 -14.17
N ARG A 19 -36.55 1.94 -14.56
CA ARG A 19 -37.95 2.18 -14.88
C ARG A 19 -38.62 2.59 -13.57
N SER A 20 -38.66 3.89 -13.28
CA SER A 20 -39.79 4.43 -12.51
C SER A 20 -41.01 4.19 -13.39
N THR A 21 -41.82 3.22 -13.00
CA THR A 21 -43.06 2.77 -13.61
C THR A 21 -43.85 3.96 -14.13
N ILE A 22 -43.82 4.22 -15.45
CA ILE A 22 -44.91 4.97 -16.08
C ILE A 22 -46.08 3.99 -15.99
N VAL A 23 -46.89 4.14 -14.97
CA VAL A 23 -48.19 3.48 -14.90
C VAL A 23 -48.90 3.84 -16.21
N MET A 24 -49.24 2.82 -17.00
CA MET A 24 -50.03 3.01 -18.22
C MET A 24 -51.27 3.82 -17.86
N VAL A 25 -51.32 5.08 -18.32
CA VAL A 25 -52.54 5.87 -18.25
C VAL A 25 -53.58 5.07 -19.01
N ARG A 26 -54.62 4.61 -18.30
CA ARG A 26 -55.71 3.83 -18.89
C ARG A 26 -56.35 4.67 -20.01
N HIS A 27 -55.98 4.38 -21.26
CA HIS A 27 -56.68 4.88 -22.43
C HIS A 27 -58.02 4.16 -22.51
N TYR A 28 -59.03 4.70 -21.82
CA TYR A 28 -60.39 4.21 -21.96
C TYR A 28 -60.88 4.52 -23.38
N LYS A 29 -60.86 3.51 -24.27
CA LYS A 29 -61.64 3.55 -25.51
C LYS A 29 -63.10 3.32 -25.17
N ARG A 30 -63.94 4.32 -25.42
CA ARG A 30 -65.40 4.26 -25.20
C ARG A 30 -65.97 3.07 -25.96
N LYS A 31 -66.64 2.16 -25.25
CA LYS A 31 -67.23 0.93 -25.83
C LYS A 31 -68.66 1.12 -26.36
N SER A 32 -69.25 2.31 -26.25
CA SER A 32 -70.60 2.58 -26.75
C SER A 32 -70.76 4.02 -27.23
N GLU A 33 -71.54 4.23 -28.29
CA GLU A 33 -71.99 5.56 -28.70
C GLU A 33 -73.24 6.04 -27.93
N ARG A 34 -73.73 5.24 -26.96
CA ARG A 34 -74.92 5.59 -26.17
C ARG A 34 -74.64 6.88 -25.40
N ALA A 35 -75.48 7.90 -25.66
CA ALA A 35 -75.36 9.30 -25.24
C ALA A 35 -74.38 10.16 -26.07
N THR A 36 -74.73 10.38 -27.34
CA THR A 36 -74.23 11.45 -28.23
C THR A 36 -75.37 12.36 -28.68
N LEU A 37 -76.48 12.41 -27.92
CA LEU A 37 -77.59 13.31 -28.23
C LEU A 37 -77.19 14.75 -27.85
N PRO A 38 -77.46 15.74 -28.73
CA PRO A 38 -77.22 17.15 -28.44
C PRO A 38 -77.92 17.60 -27.14
N GLN A 39 -77.25 18.48 -26.39
CA GLN A 39 -77.67 18.88 -25.03
C GLN A 39 -78.98 19.68 -25.02
N ASP A 40 -79.24 20.42 -26.10
CA ASP A 40 -80.49 21.12 -26.42
C ASP A 40 -81.67 20.16 -26.56
N VAL A 41 -81.49 19.01 -27.22
CA VAL A 41 -82.52 17.97 -27.38
C VAL A 41 -82.91 17.37 -26.03
N ILE A 42 -81.92 17.16 -25.15
CA ILE A 42 -82.16 16.65 -23.80
C ILE A 42 -82.89 17.70 -22.93
N GLN A 43 -82.53 18.98 -23.04
CA GLN A 43 -83.20 20.07 -22.32
C GLN A 43 -84.66 20.24 -22.76
N GLN A 44 -84.94 20.20 -24.07
CA GLN A 44 -86.31 20.26 -24.58
C GLN A 44 -87.16 19.08 -24.10
N ALA A 45 -86.60 17.87 -24.11
CA ALA A 45 -87.29 16.69 -23.59
C ALA A 45 -87.63 16.81 -22.09
N ILE A 46 -86.69 17.32 -21.28
CA ILE A 46 -86.93 17.58 -19.84
C ILE A 46 -88.00 18.65 -19.65
N GLN A 47 -87.95 19.74 -20.43
CA GLN A 47 -88.90 20.85 -20.33
C GLN A 47 -90.32 20.40 -20.67
N GLN A 48 -90.51 19.64 -21.76
CA GLN A 48 -91.84 19.14 -22.16
C GLN A 48 -92.42 18.12 -21.16
N VAL A 49 -91.56 17.29 -20.55
CA VAL A 49 -91.98 16.35 -19.49
C VAL A 49 -92.33 17.08 -18.19
N ARG A 50 -91.55 18.08 -17.77
CA ARG A 50 -91.81 18.86 -16.54
C ARG A 50 -93.02 19.78 -16.66
N ALA A 51 -93.24 20.37 -17.84
CA ALA A 51 -94.43 21.14 -18.15
C ALA A 51 -95.69 20.26 -18.31
N ARG A 52 -95.56 18.93 -18.12
CA ARG A 52 -96.62 17.92 -18.26
C ARG A 52 -97.29 17.91 -19.64
N VAL A 53 -96.59 18.39 -20.67
CA VAL A 53 -97.09 18.43 -22.05
C VAL A 53 -97.12 17.03 -22.66
N ILE A 54 -96.11 16.21 -22.35
CA ILE A 54 -96.05 14.80 -22.76
C ILE A 54 -95.55 13.91 -21.61
N SER A 55 -95.92 12.64 -21.62
CA SER A 55 -95.48 11.68 -20.61
C SER A 55 -94.00 11.32 -20.74
N LEU A 56 -93.37 10.86 -19.66
CA LEU A 56 -91.95 10.46 -19.65
C LEU A 56 -91.63 9.35 -20.69
N ARG A 57 -92.60 8.46 -20.94
CA ARG A 57 -92.49 7.40 -21.96
C ARG A 57 -92.62 7.92 -23.38
N GLU A 58 -93.44 8.94 -23.56
CA GLU A 58 -93.66 9.56 -24.85
C GLU A 58 -92.49 10.44 -25.25
N ALA A 59 -91.98 11.27 -24.33
CA ALA A 59 -90.74 12.00 -24.51
C ALA A 59 -89.52 11.09 -24.82
N SER A 60 -89.48 9.90 -24.21
CA SER A 60 -88.44 8.91 -24.50
C SER A 60 -88.47 8.42 -25.95
N ARG A 61 -89.66 8.25 -26.54
CA ARG A 61 -89.79 7.89 -27.97
C ARG A 61 -89.51 9.08 -28.88
N THR A 62 -90.16 10.22 -28.61
CA THR A 62 -90.11 11.40 -29.48
C THR A 62 -88.69 11.96 -29.62
N PHE A 63 -87.95 12.03 -28.52
CA PHE A 63 -86.59 12.59 -28.52
C PHE A 63 -85.49 11.51 -28.63
N GLY A 64 -85.87 10.24 -28.78
CA GLY A 64 -84.92 9.12 -28.90
C GLY A 64 -84.04 8.90 -27.66
N ILE A 65 -84.43 9.43 -26.49
CA ILE A 65 -83.69 9.30 -25.23
C ILE A 65 -84.22 8.07 -24.48
N PRO A 66 -83.39 7.08 -24.10
CA PRO A 66 -83.86 5.94 -23.33
C PRO A 66 -84.51 6.35 -22.00
N LEU A 67 -85.59 5.65 -21.63
CA LEU A 67 -86.48 6.02 -20.53
C LEU A 67 -85.78 6.25 -19.18
N LYS A 68 -84.83 5.36 -18.83
CA LYS A 68 -84.10 5.43 -17.55
C LYS A 68 -83.21 6.68 -17.46
N PRO A 69 -82.34 6.99 -18.46
CA PRO A 69 -81.62 8.26 -18.54
C PRO A 69 -82.53 9.49 -18.47
N LEU A 70 -83.63 9.51 -19.24
CA LEU A 70 -84.55 10.66 -19.25
C LEU A 70 -85.20 10.89 -17.89
N SER A 71 -85.63 9.82 -17.21
CA SER A 71 -86.10 9.87 -15.82
C SER A 71 -85.07 10.52 -14.90
N ARG A 72 -83.82 10.04 -14.96
CA ARG A 72 -82.72 10.57 -14.13
C ARG A 72 -82.44 12.05 -14.41
N TYR A 73 -82.51 12.48 -15.67
CA TYR A 73 -82.32 13.89 -16.03
C TYR A 73 -83.46 14.77 -15.52
N CYS A 74 -84.71 14.32 -15.59
CA CYS A 74 -85.85 15.04 -15.03
C CYS A 74 -85.78 15.17 -13.50
N THR A 75 -85.33 14.11 -12.80
CA THR A 75 -85.12 14.15 -11.33
C THR A 75 -84.00 15.13 -10.96
N LYS A 76 -82.83 15.05 -11.64
CA LYS A 76 -81.73 16.00 -11.40
C LYS A 76 -82.12 17.46 -11.68
N ALA A 77 -82.93 17.70 -12.71
CA ALA A 77 -83.43 19.03 -13.01
C ALA A 77 -84.41 19.55 -11.94
N ALA A 78 -85.09 18.67 -11.21
CA ALA A 78 -85.95 19.06 -10.09
C ALA A 78 -85.13 19.45 -8.85
N GLU A 79 -83.93 18.90 -8.68
CA GLU A 79 -83.02 19.17 -7.57
C GLU A 79 -82.09 20.38 -7.81
N ALA A 80 -81.82 20.73 -9.07
CA ALA A 80 -80.96 21.85 -9.44
C ALA A 80 -81.77 23.15 -9.62
N ASN A 81 -81.39 24.23 -8.92
CA ASN A 81 -81.86 25.58 -9.23
C ASN A 81 -81.50 25.94 -10.68
N ASN A 82 -82.42 26.59 -11.38
CA ASN A 82 -82.57 26.76 -12.84
C ASN A 82 -81.36 27.19 -13.71
N ASN A 83 -80.12 27.25 -13.22
CA ASN A 83 -78.96 27.78 -13.96
C ASN A 83 -77.72 26.84 -14.00
N ASP A 84 -77.86 25.52 -13.82
CA ASP A 84 -76.73 24.59 -14.05
C ASP A 84 -76.72 24.09 -15.50
N HIS A 85 -75.75 24.57 -16.29
CA HIS A 85 -75.52 24.18 -17.69
C HIS A 85 -75.02 22.74 -17.86
N SER A 86 -74.99 21.89 -16.81
CA SER A 86 -74.47 20.51 -16.86
C SER A 86 -75.51 19.40 -16.59
N LEU A 87 -76.78 19.62 -16.90
CA LEU A 87 -77.85 18.61 -16.72
C LEU A 87 -77.66 17.34 -17.58
N SER A 88 -76.88 17.41 -18.66
CA SER A 88 -76.48 16.26 -19.46
C SER A 88 -75.00 16.33 -19.84
N GLY A 89 -74.29 15.22 -19.67
CA GLY A 89 -72.85 15.11 -19.93
C GLY A 89 -72.09 14.58 -18.71
N TYR A 90 -71.06 13.77 -18.93
CA TYR A 90 -70.11 13.45 -17.87
C TYR A 90 -69.26 14.69 -17.61
N LYS A 91 -69.20 15.20 -16.36
CA LYS A 91 -68.13 16.13 -15.92
C LYS A 91 -66.81 15.59 -16.46
N LYS A 92 -65.98 16.42 -17.12
CA LYS A 92 -64.64 16.00 -17.60
C LYS A 92 -63.95 15.34 -16.39
N PRO A 93 -63.73 14.01 -16.39
CA PRO A 93 -63.69 13.22 -15.15
C PRO A 93 -62.45 13.44 -14.26
N ARG A 94 -61.65 14.50 -14.52
CA ARG A 94 -60.32 14.72 -13.93
C ARG A 94 -59.97 16.21 -13.76
N GLN A 95 -60.95 17.11 -13.73
CA GLN A 95 -60.72 18.54 -13.51
C GLN A 95 -61.29 18.94 -12.14
N VAL A 96 -60.40 19.31 -11.23
CA VAL A 96 -60.70 19.66 -9.82
C VAL A 96 -60.66 21.17 -9.62
N LEU A 97 -59.72 21.86 -10.26
CA LEU A 97 -59.66 23.32 -10.34
C LEU A 97 -60.62 23.84 -11.43
N THR A 98 -61.17 25.04 -11.24
CA THR A 98 -61.92 25.75 -12.29
C THR A 98 -60.98 26.12 -13.44
N ASP A 99 -61.54 26.43 -14.62
CA ASP A 99 -60.74 26.84 -15.78
C ASP A 99 -59.89 28.09 -15.49
N GLU A 100 -60.39 29.02 -14.67
CA GLU A 100 -59.66 30.22 -14.25
C GLU A 100 -58.41 29.89 -13.44
N PHE A 101 -58.54 29.07 -12.40
CA PHE A 101 -57.41 28.70 -11.54
C PHE A 101 -56.42 27.76 -12.25
N GLU A 102 -56.88 26.92 -13.17
CA GLU A 102 -55.99 26.13 -14.02
C GLU A 102 -55.12 27.03 -14.92
N ASN A 103 -55.70 28.08 -15.52
CA ASN A 103 -54.96 29.02 -16.37
C ASN A 103 -53.95 29.86 -15.56
N GLN A 104 -54.32 30.27 -14.33
CA GLN A 104 -53.38 30.97 -13.43
C GLN A 104 -52.21 30.06 -13.00
N SER A 105 -52.50 28.78 -12.74
CA SER A 105 -51.47 27.77 -12.46
C SER A 105 -50.52 27.57 -13.65
N GLU A 106 -51.06 27.52 -14.89
CA GLU A 106 -50.24 27.48 -16.11
C GLU A 106 -49.32 28.71 -16.22
N ALA A 107 -49.86 29.92 -16.02
CA ALA A 107 -49.09 31.15 -16.07
C ALA A 107 -47.98 31.20 -15.01
N TYR A 108 -48.25 30.75 -13.78
CA TYR A 108 -47.27 30.70 -12.70
C TYR A 108 -46.14 29.71 -12.99
N VAL A 109 -46.47 28.53 -13.51
CA VAL A 109 -45.49 27.51 -13.90
C VAL A 109 -44.58 28.04 -15.01
N LEU A 110 -45.12 28.80 -15.96
CA LEU A 110 -44.35 29.44 -17.03
C LEU A 110 -43.43 30.54 -16.48
N ALA A 111 -43.94 31.44 -15.65
CA ALA A 111 -43.14 32.51 -15.03
C ALA A 111 -42.00 31.95 -14.16
N ALA A 112 -42.28 30.93 -13.35
CA ALA A 112 -41.28 30.23 -12.54
C ALA A 112 -40.20 29.56 -13.41
N THR A 113 -40.52 29.20 -14.65
CA THR A 113 -39.56 28.63 -15.61
C THR A 113 -38.61 29.67 -16.17
N GLU A 114 -39.11 30.88 -16.44
CA GLU A 114 -38.35 32.02 -16.98
C GLU A 114 -37.31 32.54 -15.97
N ILE A 115 -37.63 32.52 -14.68
CA ILE A 115 -36.69 32.93 -13.60
C ILE A 115 -35.85 31.78 -13.03
N TYR A 116 -35.81 30.62 -13.70
CA TYR A 116 -35.02 29.45 -13.29
C TYR A 116 -35.39 28.82 -11.92
N TYR A 117 -36.48 29.23 -11.28
CA TYR A 117 -36.97 28.70 -9.98
C TYR A 117 -37.61 27.30 -10.11
N ARG A 118 -38.43 27.12 -11.16
CA ARG A 118 -38.91 25.87 -11.77
C ARG A 118 -39.50 24.78 -10.85
N LEU A 119 -40.75 24.44 -11.14
CA LEU A 119 -41.53 23.45 -10.40
C LEU A 119 -41.42 22.04 -11.02
N ALA A 120 -41.07 21.04 -10.21
CA ALA A 120 -41.19 19.63 -10.60
C ALA A 120 -42.66 19.21 -10.69
N PRO A 121 -42.98 18.09 -11.37
CA PRO A 121 -44.33 17.50 -11.35
C PRO A 121 -44.92 17.37 -9.94
N LYS A 122 -44.09 17.02 -8.96
CA LYS A 122 -44.49 16.91 -7.55
C LYS A 122 -44.87 18.26 -6.96
N ASP A 123 -44.14 19.32 -7.27
CA ASP A 123 -44.39 20.67 -6.76
C ASP A 123 -45.67 21.25 -7.35
N VAL A 124 -45.90 21.04 -8.64
CA VAL A 124 -47.18 21.43 -9.28
C VAL A 124 -48.36 20.69 -8.67
N ARG A 125 -48.20 19.40 -8.35
CA ARG A 125 -49.24 18.60 -7.67
C ARG A 125 -49.50 19.09 -6.24
N LYS A 126 -48.47 19.47 -5.49
CA LYS A 126 -48.60 20.07 -4.16
C LYS A 126 -49.26 21.45 -4.22
N LEU A 127 -48.82 22.31 -5.13
CA LEU A 127 -49.39 23.63 -5.37
C LEU A 127 -50.88 23.53 -5.73
N THR A 128 -51.23 22.55 -6.57
CA THR A 128 -52.63 22.26 -6.93
C THR A 128 -53.47 21.89 -5.72
N PHE A 129 -52.97 21.03 -4.83
CA PHE A 129 -53.67 20.67 -3.60
C PHE A 129 -53.86 21.87 -2.68
N GLN A 130 -52.82 22.69 -2.51
CA GLN A 130 -52.88 23.93 -1.71
C GLN A 130 -53.92 24.91 -2.28
N LEU A 131 -53.90 25.15 -3.59
CA LEU A 131 -54.89 26.01 -4.27
C LEU A 131 -56.30 25.45 -4.14
N SER A 132 -56.48 24.14 -4.35
CA SER A 132 -57.79 23.49 -4.24
C SER A 132 -58.36 23.61 -2.83
N LYS A 133 -57.51 23.48 -1.80
CA LYS A 133 -57.91 23.62 -0.38
C LYS A 133 -58.25 25.07 -0.04
N ALA A 134 -57.44 26.02 -0.51
CA ALA A 134 -57.65 27.45 -0.27
C ALA A 134 -58.96 27.98 -0.89
N HIS A 135 -59.37 27.42 -2.04
CA HIS A 135 -60.57 27.83 -2.76
C HIS A 135 -61.79 26.94 -2.52
N GLY A 136 -61.72 25.99 -1.58
CA GLY A 136 -62.85 25.15 -1.19
C GLY A 136 -63.34 24.20 -2.31
N CYS A 137 -62.44 23.76 -3.20
CA CYS A 137 -62.78 22.82 -4.26
C CYS A 137 -63.10 21.42 -3.69
N ASP A 138 -63.91 20.65 -4.41
CA ASP A 138 -64.19 19.24 -4.07
C ASP A 138 -62.99 18.36 -4.44
N ILE A 139 -62.19 17.98 -3.44
CA ILE A 139 -60.91 17.27 -3.59
C ILE A 139 -61.08 15.78 -3.29
N PRO A 140 -60.47 14.87 -4.08
CA PRO A 140 -60.47 13.44 -3.76
C PRO A 140 -59.85 13.12 -2.39
N PRO A 141 -60.41 12.17 -1.61
CA PRO A 141 -59.90 11.80 -0.28
C PRO A 141 -58.40 11.45 -0.26
N THR A 142 -57.90 10.80 -1.31
CA THR A 142 -56.49 10.39 -1.46
C THR A 142 -55.51 11.57 -1.54
N TRP A 143 -55.97 12.78 -1.89
CA TRP A 143 -55.11 13.97 -1.90
C TRP A 143 -54.91 14.51 -0.48
N HIS A 144 -55.83 14.26 0.46
CA HIS A 144 -55.66 14.64 1.86
C HIS A 144 -54.59 13.78 2.54
N GLU A 145 -54.53 12.49 2.22
CA GLU A 145 -53.51 11.57 2.75
C GLU A 145 -52.11 11.88 2.20
N THR A 146 -52.03 12.26 0.92
CA THR A 146 -50.74 12.48 0.23
C THR A 146 -50.30 13.94 0.19
N GLU A 147 -51.16 14.85 0.66
CA GLU A 147 -51.01 16.31 0.59
C GLU A 147 -50.63 16.84 -0.81
N MET A 148 -51.07 16.15 -1.86
CA MET A 148 -50.79 16.54 -3.25
C MET A 148 -51.81 15.94 -4.23
N ALA A 149 -51.92 16.55 -5.41
CA ALA A 149 -52.75 16.01 -6.48
C ALA A 149 -52.30 14.62 -6.95
N GLY A 150 -53.21 13.79 -7.44
CA GLY A 150 -52.90 12.46 -7.99
C GLY A 150 -52.20 12.52 -9.37
N GLU A 151 -51.49 11.44 -9.73
CA GLU A 151 -50.80 11.34 -11.04
C GLU A 151 -51.75 11.33 -12.25
N ASP A 152 -52.92 10.71 -12.08
CA ASP A 152 -53.99 10.70 -13.09
C ASP A 152 -54.54 12.11 -13.35
N TRP A 153 -54.66 12.92 -12.29
CA TRP A 153 -55.06 14.32 -12.42
C TRP A 153 -53.98 15.11 -13.17
N PHE A 154 -52.71 14.95 -12.80
CA PHE A 154 -51.59 15.67 -13.40
C PHE A 154 -51.41 15.32 -14.89
N SER A 155 -51.63 14.06 -15.26
CA SER A 155 -51.66 13.62 -16.65
C SER A 155 -52.79 14.29 -17.44
N GLY A 156 -53.97 14.44 -16.81
CA GLY A 156 -55.09 15.19 -17.38
C GLY A 156 -54.82 16.69 -17.50
N TYR A 157 -54.15 17.28 -16.51
CA TYR A 157 -53.72 18.68 -16.51
C TYR A 157 -52.81 18.98 -17.71
N LEU A 158 -51.80 18.15 -17.96
CA LEU A 158 -50.93 18.29 -19.14
C LEU A 158 -51.64 18.10 -20.49
N GLN A 159 -52.72 17.30 -20.53
CA GLN A 159 -53.53 17.15 -21.76
C GLN A 159 -54.39 18.38 -22.04
N ARG A 160 -54.87 19.07 -21.00
CA ARG A 160 -55.62 20.33 -21.10
C ARG A 160 -54.69 21.49 -21.48
N HIS A 161 -53.51 21.56 -20.87
CA HIS A 161 -52.52 22.62 -21.07
C HIS A 161 -51.43 22.22 -22.06
N LYS A 162 -51.76 22.30 -23.35
CA LYS A 162 -50.87 21.86 -24.45
C LYS A 162 -49.56 22.64 -24.55
N ASN A 163 -49.44 23.78 -23.86
CA ASN A 163 -48.22 24.58 -23.82
C ASN A 163 -47.22 24.09 -22.76
N LEU A 164 -47.61 23.18 -21.87
CA LEU A 164 -46.75 22.62 -20.83
C LEU A 164 -46.19 21.26 -21.23
N PHE A 165 -44.93 20.99 -20.87
CA PHE A 165 -44.28 19.71 -21.14
C PHE A 165 -43.20 19.38 -20.09
N ILE A 166 -43.02 18.10 -19.78
CA ILE A 166 -41.99 17.64 -18.84
C ILE A 166 -40.62 17.60 -19.52
N ARG A 167 -39.64 18.30 -18.94
CA ARG A 167 -38.26 18.33 -19.44
C ARG A 167 -37.27 17.95 -18.34
N SER A 168 -36.15 17.39 -18.75
CA SER A 168 -34.96 17.28 -17.91
C SER A 168 -34.16 18.57 -18.08
N PRO A 169 -34.03 19.41 -17.04
CA PRO A 169 -33.27 20.63 -17.18
C PRO A 169 -31.76 20.34 -17.18
N GLN A 170 -30.98 21.20 -17.83
CA GLN A 170 -29.54 21.27 -17.62
C GLN A 170 -29.27 21.88 -16.25
N ALA A 171 -28.29 21.37 -15.53
CA ALA A 171 -27.91 22.00 -14.27
C ALA A 171 -27.08 23.25 -14.59
N THR A 172 -27.42 24.41 -14.02
CA THR A 172 -26.77 25.68 -14.33
C THR A 172 -26.25 26.28 -13.02
N SER A 173 -24.94 26.50 -12.95
CA SER A 173 -24.27 27.12 -11.80
C SER A 173 -24.73 28.57 -11.62
N LEU A 174 -25.10 28.92 -10.38
CA LEU A 174 -25.43 30.30 -9.99
C LEU A 174 -24.23 31.24 -10.19
N ALA A 175 -23.01 30.76 -9.90
CA ALA A 175 -21.78 31.51 -10.09
C ALA A 175 -21.53 31.81 -11.57
N ARG A 176 -21.66 30.81 -12.46
CA ARG A 176 -21.53 31.03 -13.91
C ARG A 176 -22.58 32.00 -14.46
N ALA A 177 -23.84 31.88 -14.02
CA ALA A 177 -24.93 32.74 -14.48
C ALA A 177 -24.77 34.21 -14.02
N THR A 178 -24.21 34.44 -12.84
CA THR A 178 -23.98 35.79 -12.30
C THR A 178 -22.68 36.42 -12.80
N SER A 179 -21.64 35.60 -13.01
CA SER A 179 -20.33 36.06 -13.48
C SER A 179 -20.26 36.38 -14.96
N PHE A 180 -21.15 35.84 -15.81
CA PHE A 180 -21.18 36.13 -17.24
C PHE A 180 -21.89 37.47 -17.55
N ASN A 181 -21.24 38.58 -17.21
CA ASN A 181 -21.72 39.94 -17.44
C ASN A 181 -20.67 40.79 -18.20
N LYS A 182 -21.11 41.92 -18.76
CA LYS A 182 -20.27 42.79 -19.60
C LYS A 182 -18.95 43.19 -18.92
N THR A 183 -18.98 43.46 -17.61
CA THR A 183 -17.81 43.90 -16.84
C THR A 183 -16.76 42.79 -16.76
N ASN A 184 -17.17 41.58 -16.37
CA ASN A 184 -16.25 40.45 -16.23
C ASN A 184 -15.70 40.00 -17.59
N VAL A 185 -16.52 40.02 -18.64
CA VAL A 185 -16.06 39.71 -20.01
C VAL A 185 -15.03 40.75 -20.49
N ALA A 186 -15.25 42.03 -20.21
CA ALA A 186 -14.29 43.08 -20.54
C ALA A 186 -12.96 42.90 -19.77
N MET A 187 -13.02 42.57 -18.47
CA MET A 187 -11.82 42.27 -17.68
C MET A 187 -11.01 41.12 -18.28
N PHE A 188 -11.67 40.02 -18.67
CA PHE A 188 -10.99 38.88 -19.29
C PHE A 188 -10.23 39.29 -20.56
N PHE A 189 -10.89 39.99 -21.48
CA PHE A 189 -10.24 40.40 -22.74
C PHE A 189 -9.11 41.41 -22.52
N ASN A 190 -9.22 42.29 -21.51
CA ASN A 190 -8.13 43.20 -21.14
C ASN A 190 -6.92 42.43 -20.60
N GLN A 191 -7.12 41.46 -19.71
CA GLN A 191 -6.04 40.62 -19.19
C GLN A 191 -5.41 39.76 -20.29
N LEU A 192 -6.22 39.20 -21.19
CA LEU A 192 -5.71 38.46 -22.35
C LEU A 192 -4.82 39.35 -23.22
N ALA A 193 -5.22 40.59 -23.48
CA ALA A 193 -4.42 41.55 -24.26
C ALA A 193 -3.09 41.87 -23.56
N GLU A 194 -3.09 42.10 -22.24
CA GLU A 194 -1.84 42.32 -21.47
C GLU A 194 -0.89 41.13 -21.52
N VAL A 195 -1.42 39.91 -21.36
CA VAL A 195 -0.64 38.67 -21.41
C VAL A 195 -0.06 38.44 -22.81
N MET A 196 -0.84 38.66 -23.86
CA MET A 196 -0.37 38.57 -25.25
C MET A 196 0.74 39.59 -25.55
N LEU A 197 0.63 40.82 -25.03
CA LEU A 197 1.66 41.85 -25.17
C LEU A 197 2.95 41.48 -24.41
N ARG A 198 2.83 40.89 -23.22
CA ARG A 198 3.96 40.56 -22.35
C ARG A 198 4.76 39.36 -22.83
N TYR A 199 4.09 38.27 -23.22
CA TYR A 199 4.73 36.98 -23.49
C TYR A 199 4.84 36.62 -24.97
N LYS A 200 4.15 37.35 -25.87
CA LYS A 200 4.28 37.25 -27.33
C LYS A 200 4.27 35.80 -27.86
N PHE A 201 3.24 35.02 -27.52
CA PHE A 201 3.02 33.70 -28.10
C PHE A 201 2.20 33.78 -29.40
N ASP A 202 2.46 32.86 -30.33
CA ASP A 202 1.75 32.75 -31.61
C ASP A 202 0.31 32.24 -31.41
N PRO A 203 -0.68 32.62 -32.25
CA PRO A 203 -2.02 32.05 -32.24
C PRO A 203 -2.09 30.51 -32.17
N PHE A 204 -1.11 29.79 -32.75
CA PHE A 204 -1.06 28.32 -32.67
C PHE A 204 -0.73 27.77 -31.27
N ASN A 205 -0.25 28.62 -30.37
CA ASN A 205 0.02 28.32 -28.96
C ASN A 205 -1.17 28.65 -28.05
N ILE A 206 -2.32 29.05 -28.63
CA ILE A 206 -3.55 29.36 -27.89
C ILE A 206 -4.53 28.21 -28.11
N TYR A 207 -4.72 27.40 -27.07
CA TYR A 207 -5.63 26.26 -27.11
C TYR A 207 -6.99 26.66 -26.51
N ASN A 208 -8.08 26.39 -27.22
CA ASN A 208 -9.42 26.53 -26.66
C ASN A 208 -9.75 25.28 -25.84
N MET A 209 -9.89 25.44 -24.53
CA MET A 209 -10.16 24.36 -23.59
C MET A 209 -11.64 24.36 -23.21
N ASP A 210 -12.40 23.36 -23.68
CA ASP A 210 -13.73 23.10 -23.14
C ASP A 210 -13.56 22.43 -21.76
N GLU A 211 -13.99 23.09 -20.68
CA GLU A 211 -14.05 22.49 -19.34
C GLU A 211 -14.99 21.28 -19.35
N THR A 212 -14.45 20.06 -19.39
CA THR A 212 -15.20 18.86 -18.98
C THR A 212 -15.20 18.77 -17.47
N ASP A 213 -16.08 19.53 -16.82
CA ASP A 213 -16.29 19.42 -15.38
C ASP A 213 -16.68 17.99 -14.95
N ILE A 214 -16.05 17.50 -13.88
CA ILE A 214 -16.72 16.59 -12.96
C ILE A 214 -17.69 17.46 -12.15
N THR A 215 -18.89 17.65 -12.68
CA THR A 215 -19.91 18.44 -12.00
C THR A 215 -20.29 17.75 -10.68
N THR A 216 -19.93 18.34 -9.54
CA THR A 216 -20.51 18.02 -8.21
C THR A 216 -21.98 18.42 -8.11
N VAL A 217 -22.46 19.09 -9.14
CA VAL A 217 -23.82 19.54 -9.34
C VAL A 217 -24.79 18.34 -9.35
N GLN A 218 -25.69 18.34 -8.38
CA GLN A 218 -26.76 17.35 -8.30
C GLN A 218 -27.59 17.32 -9.59
N ARG A 219 -27.94 16.11 -10.05
CA ARG A 219 -28.83 15.95 -11.21
C ARG A 219 -30.19 16.56 -10.87
N PRO A 220 -30.64 17.60 -11.59
CA PRO A 220 -31.88 18.26 -11.26
C PRO A 220 -33.08 17.38 -11.64
N ASP A 221 -34.10 17.36 -10.77
CA ASP A 221 -35.38 16.71 -11.06
C ASP A 221 -36.00 17.22 -12.37
N ARG A 222 -36.82 16.36 -13.00
CA ARG A 222 -37.63 16.76 -14.16
C ARG A 222 -38.58 17.90 -13.77
N ILE A 223 -38.70 18.90 -14.64
CA ILE A 223 -39.52 20.10 -14.43
C ILE A 223 -40.64 20.21 -15.47
N ILE A 224 -41.66 21.01 -15.19
CA ILE A 224 -42.58 21.50 -16.23
C ILE A 224 -41.94 22.71 -16.93
N ALA A 225 -42.02 22.78 -18.25
CA ALA A 225 -41.58 23.93 -19.04
C ALA A 225 -42.47 24.16 -20.28
N ARG A 226 -42.31 25.33 -20.92
CA ARG A 226 -43.00 25.68 -22.17
C ARG A 226 -42.61 24.73 -23.31
N LYS A 227 -43.61 24.20 -24.00
CA LYS A 227 -43.46 23.36 -25.20
C LYS A 227 -42.76 24.15 -26.30
N GLY A 228 -41.71 23.57 -26.89
CA GLY A 228 -40.89 24.20 -27.94
C GLY A 228 -39.56 24.77 -27.45
N THR A 229 -39.37 24.96 -26.14
CA THR A 229 -38.10 25.43 -25.57
C THR A 229 -37.03 24.33 -25.66
N LYS A 230 -35.93 24.60 -26.37
CA LYS A 230 -34.83 23.64 -26.59
C LYS A 230 -33.90 23.51 -25.39
N GLN A 231 -33.62 24.61 -24.70
CA GLN A 231 -32.74 24.65 -23.54
C GLN A 231 -33.50 25.16 -22.32
N VAL A 232 -33.39 24.42 -21.23
CA VAL A 232 -34.07 24.69 -19.98
C VAL A 232 -33.07 24.39 -18.87
N GLY A 233 -32.58 25.41 -18.13
CA GLY A 233 -31.62 25.23 -17.02
C GLY A 233 -32.25 25.23 -15.62
N LYS A 234 -31.70 24.56 -14.61
CA LYS A 234 -32.11 24.70 -13.20
C LYS A 234 -30.95 25.34 -12.44
N MET A 235 -31.21 26.44 -11.75
CA MET A 235 -30.23 27.01 -10.83
C MET A 235 -30.05 26.04 -9.66
N ILE A 236 -28.80 25.68 -9.43
CA ILE A 236 -28.39 24.82 -8.32
C ILE A 236 -27.41 25.62 -7.48
N SER A 237 -27.63 25.61 -6.17
CA SER A 237 -26.71 26.22 -5.21
C SER A 237 -25.73 25.15 -4.74
N VAL A 238 -24.53 25.61 -4.39
CA VAL A 238 -23.39 24.86 -3.84
C VAL A 238 -22.38 24.36 -4.89
N GLU A 239 -21.51 25.26 -5.37
CA GLU A 239 -20.10 24.92 -5.55
C GLU A 239 -19.41 25.22 -4.20
N ARG A 240 -18.90 24.19 -3.51
CA ARG A 240 -18.02 24.37 -2.36
C ARG A 240 -16.58 24.28 -2.87
N GLY A 241 -15.90 25.42 -2.94
CA GLY A 241 -14.48 25.50 -3.28
C GLY A 241 -14.20 26.18 -4.63
N PRO A 242 -12.96 26.64 -4.87
CA PRO A 242 -12.54 27.15 -6.17
C PRO A 242 -12.61 26.03 -7.22
N LEU A 243 -13.26 26.31 -8.35
CA LEU A 243 -13.15 25.49 -9.56
C LEU A 243 -11.73 25.69 -10.10
N VAL A 244 -10.91 24.65 -10.06
CA VAL A 244 -9.56 24.66 -10.65
C VAL A 244 -9.60 23.77 -11.88
N THR A 245 -9.48 24.36 -13.06
CA THR A 245 -9.24 23.64 -14.31
C THR A 245 -7.75 23.33 -14.37
N LEU A 246 -7.42 22.04 -14.37
CA LEU A 246 -6.04 21.56 -14.43
C LEU A 246 -5.67 21.16 -15.85
N GLU A 247 -4.52 21.63 -16.31
CA GLU A 247 -3.84 21.19 -17.52
C GLU A 247 -2.51 20.54 -17.13
N SER A 248 -2.39 19.22 -17.31
CA SER A 248 -1.11 18.50 -17.23
C SER A 248 -0.70 18.09 -18.64
N CYS A 249 0.37 18.68 -19.16
CA CYS A 249 0.90 18.36 -20.47
C CYS A 249 2.08 17.39 -20.36
N ILE A 250 2.06 16.29 -21.11
CA ILE A 250 3.24 15.45 -21.29
C ILE A 250 4.11 16.13 -22.35
N THR A 251 5.20 16.77 -21.92
CA THR A 251 6.06 17.58 -22.80
C THR A 251 7.08 16.75 -23.57
N ALA A 252 7.49 15.60 -23.05
CA ALA A 252 8.53 14.78 -23.65
C ALA A 252 8.38 13.29 -23.32
N VAL A 253 8.90 12.43 -24.21
CA VAL A 253 9.09 10.99 -23.97
C VAL A 253 10.52 10.60 -24.29
N VAL A 254 11.09 9.68 -23.50
CA VAL A 254 12.43 9.14 -23.73
C VAL A 254 12.41 7.61 -23.81
N SER A 255 13.09 7.05 -24.81
CA SER A 255 13.36 5.62 -24.91
C SER A 255 14.64 5.36 -25.70
N LYS A 256 15.41 4.34 -25.31
CA LYS A 256 16.57 3.88 -26.12
C LYS A 256 16.17 3.48 -27.55
N SER A 257 14.92 3.10 -27.78
CA SER A 257 14.39 2.82 -29.11
C SER A 257 13.65 4.04 -29.66
N LEU A 258 14.24 4.69 -30.66
CA LEU A 258 13.63 5.81 -31.36
C LEU A 258 12.26 5.46 -31.93
N GLU A 259 12.11 4.24 -32.47
CA GLU A 259 10.85 3.75 -33.03
C GLU A 259 9.75 3.68 -31.96
N LYS A 260 10.05 3.08 -30.78
CA LYS A 260 9.09 2.99 -29.68
C LYS A 260 8.72 4.38 -29.14
N ALA A 261 9.72 5.27 -28.99
CA ALA A 261 9.48 6.63 -28.50
C ALA A 261 8.61 7.44 -29.48
N LYS A 262 8.90 7.40 -30.78
CA LYS A 262 8.09 8.06 -31.81
C LYS A 262 6.67 7.52 -31.86
N LYS A 263 6.50 6.19 -31.78
CA LYS A 263 5.17 5.58 -31.76
C LYS A 263 4.33 6.11 -30.59
N LEU A 264 4.91 6.17 -29.39
CA LEU A 264 4.21 6.70 -28.21
C LEU A 264 3.91 8.20 -28.36
N ALA A 265 4.88 8.97 -28.86
CA ALA A 265 4.70 10.39 -29.09
C ALA A 265 3.61 10.70 -30.12
N ASP A 266 3.53 9.92 -31.20
CA ASP A 266 2.50 10.06 -32.23
C ASP A 266 1.11 9.69 -31.70
N GLU A 267 1.03 8.65 -30.86
CA GLU A 267 -0.21 8.18 -30.24
C GLU A 267 -0.78 9.21 -29.25
N PHE A 268 0.07 9.73 -28.37
CA PHE A 268 -0.33 10.66 -27.30
C PHE A 268 -0.10 12.14 -27.61
N LYS A 269 0.37 12.46 -28.84
CA LYS A 269 0.68 13.82 -29.29
C LYS A 269 1.71 14.53 -28.41
N ILE A 270 2.73 13.80 -27.98
CA ILE A 270 3.85 14.32 -27.18
C ILE A 270 4.83 15.05 -28.12
N PRO A 271 5.15 16.33 -27.88
CA PRO A 271 5.86 17.14 -28.86
C PRO A 271 7.35 16.80 -28.97
N ASN A 272 7.99 16.36 -27.87
CA ASN A 272 9.43 16.12 -27.84
C ASN A 272 9.75 14.63 -27.65
N VAL A 273 10.70 14.13 -28.43
CA VAL A 273 11.16 12.73 -28.40
C VAL A 273 12.66 12.69 -28.18
N TYR A 274 13.09 11.95 -27.16
CA TYR A 274 14.49 11.74 -26.81
C TYR A 274 14.90 10.27 -26.92
N THR A 275 16.16 10.04 -27.28
CA THR A 275 16.77 8.69 -27.30
C THR A 275 17.88 8.49 -26.27
N SER A 276 18.32 9.57 -25.62
CA SER A 276 19.26 9.56 -24.50
C SER A 276 18.55 10.04 -23.23
N TYR A 277 18.74 9.29 -22.14
CA TYR A 277 18.24 9.70 -20.82
C TYR A 277 19.01 10.91 -20.30
N GLU A 278 20.28 11.07 -20.66
CA GLU A 278 21.13 12.18 -20.28
C GLU A 278 20.74 13.49 -20.97
N GLU A 279 20.38 13.43 -22.26
CA GLU A 279 19.83 14.59 -22.98
C GLU A 279 18.47 15.00 -22.41
N PHE A 280 17.59 14.02 -22.18
CA PHE A 280 16.29 14.24 -21.54
C PHE A 280 16.46 14.87 -20.14
N ALA A 281 17.35 14.34 -19.31
CA ALA A 281 17.58 14.84 -17.95
C ALA A 281 18.05 16.30 -17.91
N LYS A 282 18.73 16.77 -18.96
CA LYS A 282 19.26 18.14 -19.07
C LYS A 282 18.25 19.15 -19.65
N ASP A 283 17.12 18.70 -20.19
CA ASP A 283 16.12 19.60 -20.79
C ASP A 283 15.51 20.51 -19.71
N PRO A 284 15.69 21.84 -19.76
CA PRO A 284 15.15 22.74 -18.75
C PRO A 284 13.61 22.81 -18.73
N ASN A 285 12.92 22.33 -19.77
CA ASN A 285 11.46 22.39 -19.89
C ASN A 285 10.72 21.21 -19.23
N ILE A 286 11.45 20.33 -18.52
CA ILE A 286 10.87 19.19 -17.81
C ILE A 286 10.75 19.52 -16.32
N ASP A 287 9.51 19.58 -15.83
CA ASP A 287 9.17 19.92 -14.44
C ASP A 287 9.14 18.69 -13.50
N LEU A 288 8.78 17.52 -14.04
CA LEU A 288 8.66 16.26 -13.30
C LEU A 288 8.94 15.10 -14.26
N VAL A 289 9.65 14.07 -13.77
CA VAL A 289 9.88 12.83 -14.50
C VAL A 289 9.05 11.71 -13.89
N TYR A 290 8.18 11.09 -14.68
CA TYR A 290 7.56 9.81 -14.34
C TYR A 290 8.40 8.67 -14.91
N LEU A 291 9.01 7.87 -14.03
CA LEU A 291 9.85 6.72 -14.40
C LEU A 291 9.01 5.45 -14.37
N SER A 292 8.68 4.92 -15.55
CA SER A 292 7.87 3.71 -15.75
C SER A 292 8.67 2.58 -16.40
N THR A 293 9.94 2.43 -16.04
CA THR A 293 10.80 1.37 -16.57
C THR A 293 10.58 0.05 -15.81
N VAL A 294 11.36 -0.99 -16.10
CA VAL A 294 11.39 -2.18 -15.23
C VAL A 294 12.22 -1.92 -13.98
N ASN A 295 11.99 -2.69 -12.92
CA ASN A 295 12.49 -2.46 -11.55
C ASN A 295 13.99 -2.15 -11.48
N ILE A 296 14.83 -2.90 -12.21
CA ILE A 296 16.30 -2.71 -12.20
C ILE A 296 16.77 -1.33 -12.69
N PHE A 297 15.94 -0.61 -13.47
CA PHE A 297 16.30 0.70 -14.01
C PHE A 297 15.78 1.86 -13.18
N HIS A 298 14.88 1.61 -12.23
CA HIS A 298 14.31 2.67 -11.39
C HIS A 298 15.38 3.42 -10.61
N HIS A 299 16.28 2.71 -9.93
CA HIS A 299 17.38 3.31 -9.17
C HIS A 299 18.35 4.13 -10.04
N PRO A 300 19.04 3.56 -11.04
CA PRO A 300 20.04 4.32 -11.80
C PRO A 300 19.43 5.51 -12.55
N LEU A 301 18.19 5.40 -13.02
CA LEU A 301 17.51 6.52 -13.68
C LEU A 301 17.05 7.58 -12.68
N SER A 302 16.52 7.20 -11.52
CA SER A 302 16.18 8.17 -10.46
C SER A 302 17.40 8.98 -10.04
N ILE A 303 18.54 8.31 -9.83
CA ILE A 303 19.81 8.97 -9.51
C ILE A 303 20.24 9.93 -10.62
N LEU A 304 20.13 9.53 -11.89
CA LEU A 304 20.44 10.40 -13.03
C LEU A 304 19.54 11.65 -13.06
N MET A 305 18.23 11.48 -12.92
CA MET A 305 17.26 12.57 -12.97
C MET A 305 17.44 13.54 -11.81
N LEU A 306 17.56 13.03 -10.58
CA LEU A 306 17.77 13.83 -9.38
C LEU A 306 19.11 14.61 -9.44
N ASN A 307 20.17 14.01 -9.96
CA ASN A 307 21.45 14.70 -10.13
C ASN A 307 21.39 15.87 -11.14
N ASN A 308 20.48 15.79 -12.12
CA ASN A 308 20.22 16.86 -13.08
C ASN A 308 19.09 17.82 -12.63
N GLY A 309 18.70 17.79 -11.35
CA GLY A 309 17.74 18.76 -10.83
C GLY A 309 16.28 18.44 -11.14
N LYS A 310 15.96 17.19 -11.54
CA LYS A 310 14.60 16.79 -11.92
C LYS A 310 13.88 16.10 -10.77
N PRO A 311 12.69 16.59 -10.36
CA PRO A 311 11.76 15.82 -9.52
C PRO A 311 11.37 14.49 -10.17
N VAL A 312 11.13 13.48 -9.35
CA VAL A 312 10.86 12.11 -9.82
C VAL A 312 9.62 11.51 -9.15
N LEU A 313 8.72 10.98 -9.96
CA LEU A 313 7.70 10.01 -9.59
C LEU A 313 8.13 8.65 -10.16
N CYS A 314 8.49 7.69 -9.32
CA CYS A 314 9.05 6.42 -9.76
C CYS A 314 8.03 5.28 -9.60
N GLU A 315 7.81 4.49 -10.64
CA GLU A 315 6.93 3.31 -10.57
C GLU A 315 7.29 2.36 -9.43
N LYS A 316 6.27 1.65 -8.92
CA LYS A 316 6.42 0.71 -7.82
C LYS A 316 6.83 -0.69 -8.35
N THR A 317 7.69 -1.44 -7.67
CA THR A 317 8.47 -1.03 -6.49
C THR A 317 9.60 -0.11 -6.95
N CYS A 318 9.80 1.02 -6.27
CA CYS A 318 10.71 2.07 -6.78
C CYS A 318 12.19 1.66 -6.78
N ALA A 319 12.55 0.59 -6.08
CA ALA A 319 13.87 -0.01 -6.09
C ALA A 319 13.78 -1.51 -5.79
N CYS A 320 14.88 -2.22 -6.03
CA CYS A 320 14.94 -3.67 -5.78
C CYS A 320 15.27 -4.03 -4.32
N ASN A 321 15.78 -3.08 -3.53
CA ASN A 321 16.19 -3.30 -2.14
C ASN A 321 16.19 -1.99 -1.32
N THR A 322 16.36 -2.12 0.00
CA THR A 322 16.36 -0.98 0.93
C THR A 322 17.44 0.05 0.59
N LYS A 323 18.68 -0.38 0.33
CA LYS A 323 19.78 0.55 0.07
C LYS A 323 19.54 1.44 -1.13
N GLN A 324 19.09 0.87 -2.25
CA GLN A 324 18.75 1.66 -3.43
C GLN A 324 17.66 2.70 -3.11
N THR A 325 16.68 2.32 -2.30
CA THR A 325 15.62 3.21 -1.82
C THR A 325 16.17 4.35 -0.97
N GLU A 326 17.06 4.05 -0.02
CA GLU A 326 17.75 5.03 0.83
C GLU A 326 18.54 6.02 -0.03
N GLU A 327 19.39 5.53 -0.94
CA GLU A 327 20.21 6.37 -1.83
C GLU A 327 19.35 7.35 -2.65
N MET A 328 18.22 6.91 -3.22
CA MET A 328 17.31 7.78 -3.97
C MET A 328 16.65 8.84 -3.09
N THR A 329 16.11 8.43 -1.94
CA THR A 329 15.38 9.33 -1.03
C THR A 329 16.31 10.35 -0.37
N GLU A 330 17.51 9.94 0.02
CA GLU A 330 18.56 10.84 0.55
C GLU A 330 19.08 11.80 -0.50
N LEU A 331 19.31 11.33 -1.73
CA LEU A 331 19.72 12.19 -2.83
C LEU A 331 18.65 13.26 -3.10
N ALA A 332 17.37 12.87 -3.18
CA ALA A 332 16.27 13.81 -3.37
C ALA A 332 16.20 14.87 -2.25
N LYS A 333 16.32 14.45 -0.98
CA LYS A 333 16.39 15.35 0.18
C LYS A 333 17.57 16.31 0.08
N SER A 334 18.77 15.81 -0.24
CA SER A 334 20.00 16.61 -0.35
C SER A 334 19.93 17.65 -1.48
N LYS A 335 19.28 17.31 -2.59
CA LYS A 335 19.07 18.18 -3.75
C LYS A 335 17.84 19.08 -3.61
N LYS A 336 17.04 18.89 -2.55
CA LYS A 336 15.75 19.56 -2.35
C LYS A 336 14.81 19.38 -3.54
N LEU A 337 14.73 18.15 -4.04
CA LEU A 337 13.84 17.75 -5.13
C LEU A 337 12.74 16.85 -4.59
N PHE A 338 11.57 16.90 -5.23
CA PHE A 338 10.50 15.97 -4.94
C PHE A 338 10.85 14.56 -5.44
N PHE A 339 10.67 13.57 -4.59
CA PHE A 339 10.74 12.14 -4.94
C PHE A 339 9.57 11.39 -4.32
N MET A 340 8.94 10.50 -5.07
CA MET A 340 7.87 9.64 -4.55
C MET A 340 7.82 8.31 -5.31
N GLU A 341 7.64 7.21 -4.58
CA GLU A 341 7.22 5.94 -5.15
C GLU A 341 5.74 6.02 -5.60
N ALA A 342 5.43 5.57 -6.81
CA ALA A 342 4.11 5.62 -7.43
C ALA A 342 3.19 4.51 -6.90
N LEU A 343 2.98 4.51 -5.59
CA LEU A 343 2.08 3.59 -4.91
C LEU A 343 0.65 4.12 -4.96
N TRP A 344 0.11 4.20 -6.19
CA TRP A 344 -1.14 4.82 -6.56
C TRP A 344 -2.36 4.44 -5.70
N SER A 345 -2.39 3.21 -5.16
CA SER A 345 -3.45 2.71 -4.26
C SER A 345 -3.78 3.68 -3.13
N ASN A 346 -2.73 4.30 -2.57
CA ASN A 346 -2.83 5.15 -1.39
C ASN A 346 -3.63 6.45 -1.64
N PHE A 347 -3.79 6.85 -2.90
CA PHE A 347 -4.46 8.10 -3.27
C PHE A 347 -5.94 7.92 -3.60
N SER A 348 -6.40 6.67 -3.72
CA SER A 348 -7.80 6.35 -4.00
C SER A 348 -8.74 6.91 -2.93
N PRO A 349 -9.88 7.52 -3.30
CA PRO A 349 -10.93 7.93 -2.36
C PRO A 349 -11.41 6.79 -1.46
N ALA A 350 -11.37 5.54 -1.95
CA ALA A 350 -11.73 4.37 -1.16
C ALA A 350 -10.79 4.19 0.03
N TYR A 351 -9.48 4.32 -0.16
CA TYR A 351 -8.50 4.21 0.93
C TYR A 351 -8.55 5.40 1.88
N LYS A 352 -8.85 6.61 1.39
CA LYS A 352 -9.14 7.76 2.25
C LYS A 352 -10.36 7.50 3.16
N ALA A 353 -11.44 6.95 2.61
CA ALA A 353 -12.60 6.58 3.41
C ALA A 353 -12.30 5.41 4.36
N LEU A 354 -11.50 4.42 3.93
CA LEU A 354 -11.06 3.31 4.79
C LEU A 354 -10.30 3.82 6.01
N ARG A 355 -9.44 4.82 5.82
CA ARG A 355 -8.71 5.50 6.89
C ARG A 355 -9.67 6.09 7.92
N GLU A 356 -10.66 6.86 7.46
CA GLU A 356 -11.69 7.45 8.33
C GLU A 356 -12.50 6.40 9.09
N ILE A 357 -12.85 5.28 8.43
CA ILE A 357 -13.59 4.17 9.05
C ILE A 357 -12.75 3.53 10.17
N ILE A 358 -11.47 3.28 9.94
CA ILE A 358 -10.57 2.71 10.94
C ILE A 358 -10.39 3.69 12.11
N ASP A 359 -10.14 4.97 11.83
CA ASP A 359 -9.90 6.01 12.83
C ASP A 359 -11.13 6.30 13.69
N SER A 360 -12.34 6.14 13.15
CA SER A 360 -13.58 6.24 13.93
C SER A 360 -13.76 5.12 14.96
N GLY A 361 -12.93 4.06 14.91
CA GLY A 361 -13.06 2.88 15.77
C GLY A 361 -14.26 1.99 15.42
N THR A 362 -14.81 2.12 14.21
CA THR A 362 -16.01 1.38 13.74
C THR A 362 -15.88 -0.14 13.93
N ILE A 363 -14.69 -0.71 13.69
CA ILE A 363 -14.43 -2.14 13.88
C ILE A 363 -13.65 -2.47 15.17
N GLY A 364 -13.43 -1.49 16.04
CA GLY A 364 -12.62 -1.64 17.26
C GLY A 364 -11.13 -1.87 16.99
N GLN A 365 -10.41 -2.43 17.97
CA GLN A 365 -9.00 -2.78 17.81
C GLN A 365 -8.84 -3.87 16.73
N ILE A 366 -8.00 -3.61 15.73
CA ILE A 366 -7.72 -4.54 14.64
C ILE A 366 -6.87 -5.71 15.18
N ARG A 367 -7.27 -6.94 14.87
CA ARG A 367 -6.60 -8.17 15.34
C ARG A 367 -6.03 -8.99 14.19
N HIS A 368 -6.66 -8.94 13.03
CA HIS A 368 -6.24 -9.73 11.90
C HIS A 368 -6.52 -9.04 10.57
N MET A 369 -5.61 -9.19 9.62
CA MET A 369 -5.80 -8.85 8.22
C MET A 369 -5.44 -10.08 7.38
N ASP A 370 -6.24 -10.38 6.36
CA ASP A 370 -5.96 -11.42 5.37
C ASP A 370 -6.11 -10.80 3.98
N ALA A 371 -5.06 -10.85 3.17
CA ALA A 371 -5.07 -10.25 1.84
C ALA A 371 -4.33 -11.13 0.84
N ALA A 372 -4.86 -11.19 -0.39
CA ALA A 372 -4.27 -12.01 -1.44
C ALA A 372 -4.18 -11.28 -2.78
N PHE A 373 -3.12 -11.59 -3.53
CA PHE A 373 -2.89 -11.11 -4.90
C PHE A 373 -2.47 -12.28 -5.79
N PHE A 374 -3.46 -12.97 -6.37
CA PHE A 374 -3.23 -14.07 -7.30
C PHE A 374 -3.52 -13.59 -8.73
N PHE A 375 -2.51 -13.65 -9.57
CA PHE A 375 -2.55 -13.12 -10.93
C PHE A 375 -1.63 -13.94 -11.83
N SER A 376 -2.22 -14.65 -12.81
CA SER A 376 -1.46 -15.50 -13.74
C SER A 376 -0.68 -14.62 -14.71
N SER A 377 0.59 -14.41 -14.41
CA SER A 377 1.42 -13.35 -14.99
C SER A 377 2.80 -13.80 -15.41
N PHE A 378 3.13 -15.08 -15.27
CA PHE A 378 4.33 -15.67 -15.87
C PHE A 378 4.40 -15.52 -17.40
N SER A 379 3.27 -15.20 -18.05
CA SER A 379 3.20 -14.86 -19.48
C SER A 379 3.71 -13.46 -19.84
N PHE A 380 3.94 -12.58 -18.85
CA PHE A 380 4.59 -11.28 -19.07
C PHE A 380 6.10 -11.42 -18.93
N ASP A 381 6.83 -11.17 -20.02
CA ASP A 381 8.29 -11.40 -20.11
C ASP A 381 9.09 -10.80 -18.95
N PHE A 382 8.76 -9.59 -18.46
CA PHE A 382 9.55 -8.95 -17.41
C PHE A 382 9.28 -9.48 -16.00
N VAL A 383 8.08 -10.02 -15.74
CA VAL A 383 7.71 -10.56 -14.42
C VAL A 383 8.41 -11.88 -14.15
N SER A 384 8.62 -12.69 -15.19
CA SER A 384 9.30 -13.99 -15.10
C SER A 384 10.84 -13.89 -15.18
N GLN A 385 11.40 -12.71 -15.47
CA GLN A 385 12.84 -12.51 -15.64
C GLN A 385 13.51 -11.91 -14.40
N HIS A 386 14.33 -12.71 -13.73
CA HIS A 386 15.14 -12.27 -12.58
C HIS A 386 16.07 -11.10 -12.95
N SER A 387 16.66 -11.13 -14.15
CA SER A 387 17.55 -10.07 -14.66
C SER A 387 16.89 -8.71 -14.84
N LEU A 388 15.55 -8.63 -14.81
CA LEU A 388 14.79 -7.38 -14.91
C LEU A 388 14.16 -6.97 -13.57
N GLY A 389 14.48 -7.68 -12.48
CA GLY A 389 13.86 -7.48 -11.17
C GLY A 389 12.42 -7.98 -11.12
N GLY A 390 12.14 -9.08 -11.84
CA GLY A 390 10.84 -9.77 -11.82
C GLY A 390 10.58 -10.50 -10.49
N GLY A 391 9.48 -11.26 -10.43
CA GLY A 391 9.05 -11.95 -9.23
C GLY A 391 7.85 -11.31 -8.53
N GLY A 392 7.19 -12.10 -7.69
CA GLY A 392 5.94 -11.71 -7.03
C GLY A 392 6.16 -10.80 -5.83
N LEU A 393 7.34 -10.81 -5.22
CA LEU A 393 7.71 -9.89 -4.15
C LEU A 393 7.68 -8.44 -4.65
N LEU A 394 8.52 -8.12 -5.62
CA LEU A 394 8.63 -6.74 -6.14
C LEU A 394 7.40 -6.31 -6.98
N CYS A 395 6.59 -7.25 -7.47
CA CYS A 395 5.42 -6.93 -8.30
C CYS A 395 4.11 -6.85 -7.49
N CYS A 396 3.83 -7.86 -6.68
CA CYS A 396 2.55 -8.07 -6.00
C CYS A 396 2.63 -7.81 -4.50
N SER A 397 3.68 -8.31 -3.82
CA SER A 397 3.76 -8.22 -2.35
C SER A 397 3.90 -6.79 -1.87
N VAL A 398 4.48 -5.89 -2.67
CA VAL A 398 4.51 -4.44 -2.40
C VAL A 398 3.12 -3.87 -2.04
N TYR A 399 2.05 -4.27 -2.73
CA TYR A 399 0.69 -3.84 -2.40
C TYR A 399 0.15 -4.50 -1.12
N LEU A 400 0.51 -5.76 -0.88
CA LEU A 400 0.07 -6.50 0.31
C LEU A 400 0.73 -5.98 1.59
N ILE A 401 2.05 -5.76 1.53
CA ILE A 401 2.86 -5.20 2.61
C ILE A 401 2.44 -3.75 2.86
N TRP A 402 2.26 -2.96 1.79
CA TRP A 402 1.70 -1.61 1.92
C TRP A 402 0.36 -1.62 2.61
N LEU A 403 -0.59 -2.47 2.20
CA LEU A 403 -1.90 -2.52 2.84
C LEU A 403 -1.77 -2.89 4.32
N SER A 404 -0.86 -3.81 4.65
CA SER A 404 -0.58 -4.18 6.04
C SER A 404 -0.07 -2.97 6.85
N ARG A 405 0.93 -2.24 6.34
CA ARG A 405 1.43 -1.01 6.97
C ARG A 405 0.36 0.07 7.04
N PHE A 406 -0.47 0.22 6.00
CA PHE A 406 -1.61 1.13 5.97
C PHE A 406 -2.58 0.80 7.11
N ILE A 407 -2.87 -0.47 7.38
CA ILE A 407 -3.83 -0.88 8.40
C ILE A 407 -3.25 -0.77 9.82
N PHE A 408 -2.05 -1.31 10.05
CA PHE A 408 -1.48 -1.44 11.40
C PHE A 408 -0.67 -0.22 11.87
N ARG A 409 -0.12 0.59 10.97
CA ARG A 409 0.67 1.80 11.25
C ARG A 409 1.93 1.61 12.10
N GLU A 410 2.35 0.37 12.33
CA GLU A 410 3.58 0.02 13.06
C GLU A 410 4.42 -0.96 12.24
N GLU A 411 5.73 -1.03 12.50
CA GLU A 411 6.56 -2.08 11.92
C GLU A 411 6.17 -3.44 12.52
N PRO A 412 6.24 -4.54 11.75
CA PRO A 412 6.03 -5.87 12.30
C PRO A 412 7.14 -6.24 13.28
N GLU A 413 6.78 -6.87 14.40
CA GLU A 413 7.74 -7.44 15.36
C GLU A 413 8.39 -8.71 14.80
N THR A 414 7.65 -9.48 14.00
CA THR A 414 8.18 -10.67 13.32
C THR A 414 7.61 -10.84 11.91
N ILE A 415 8.41 -11.44 11.04
CA ILE A 415 8.08 -11.75 9.65
C ILE A 415 8.35 -13.25 9.45
N THR A 416 7.40 -13.98 8.89
CA THR A 416 7.58 -15.40 8.50
C THR A 416 7.07 -15.59 7.09
N ALA A 417 7.90 -16.11 6.19
CA ALA A 417 7.53 -16.32 4.80
C ALA A 417 7.83 -17.75 4.34
N VAL A 418 6.91 -18.32 3.56
CA VAL A 418 7.11 -19.61 2.89
C VAL A 418 6.60 -19.48 1.45
N GLY A 419 7.46 -19.79 0.49
CA GLY A 419 7.12 -19.64 -0.93
C GLY A 419 7.82 -20.63 -1.85
N THR A 420 7.51 -20.49 -3.14
CA THR A 420 8.03 -21.29 -4.26
C THR A 420 8.80 -20.36 -5.20
N ILE A 421 9.98 -20.79 -5.61
CA ILE A 421 10.78 -20.14 -6.66
C ILE A 421 10.51 -20.89 -7.96
N ALA A 422 10.26 -20.17 -9.06
CA ALA A 422 10.11 -20.78 -10.38
C ALA A 422 11.46 -21.16 -10.99
N ASP A 423 11.42 -22.00 -12.04
CA ASP A 423 12.61 -22.39 -12.81
C ASP A 423 13.38 -21.19 -13.41
N THR A 424 12.72 -20.05 -13.59
CA THR A 424 13.35 -18.82 -14.08
C THR A 424 14.16 -18.06 -13.01
N GLY A 425 14.16 -18.54 -11.76
CA GLY A 425 14.90 -17.96 -10.63
C GLY A 425 14.17 -16.83 -9.90
N VAL A 426 12.96 -16.46 -10.32
CA VAL A 426 12.12 -15.49 -9.60
C VAL A 426 11.19 -16.18 -8.60
N ASP A 427 10.82 -15.46 -7.55
CA ASP A 427 9.79 -15.92 -6.63
C ASP A 427 8.41 -15.96 -7.32
N GLN A 428 7.78 -17.14 -7.31
CA GLN A 428 6.53 -17.40 -8.01
C GLN A 428 5.31 -17.21 -7.12
N SER A 429 5.40 -17.64 -5.86
CA SER A 429 4.31 -17.53 -4.89
C SER A 429 4.86 -17.53 -3.47
N ALA A 430 4.23 -16.82 -2.55
CA ALA A 430 4.53 -16.97 -1.13
C ALA A 430 3.31 -16.67 -0.24
N ASN A 431 3.36 -17.22 0.97
CA ASN A 431 2.55 -16.81 2.11
C ASN A 431 3.47 -16.13 3.12
N ILE A 432 3.13 -14.92 3.51
CA ILE A 432 3.87 -14.07 4.42
C ILE A 432 2.97 -13.77 5.62
N ILE A 433 3.45 -14.05 6.83
CA ILE A 433 2.81 -13.70 8.09
C ILE A 433 3.61 -12.59 8.74
N LEU A 434 2.97 -11.46 8.97
CA LEU A 434 3.51 -10.33 9.72
C LEU A 434 2.83 -10.30 11.09
N THR A 435 3.60 -10.35 12.17
CA THR A 435 3.07 -10.20 13.54
C THR A 435 3.38 -8.81 14.04
N TYR A 436 2.38 -8.14 14.59
CA TYR A 436 2.47 -6.82 15.19
C TYR A 436 2.27 -6.90 16.71
N LYS A 437 2.51 -5.78 17.37
CA LYS A 437 2.30 -5.60 18.81
C LYS A 437 0.93 -6.08 19.26
N ASP A 438 0.87 -6.58 20.50
CA ASP A 438 -0.32 -7.19 21.12
C ASP A 438 -0.84 -8.46 20.40
N GLY A 439 -0.01 -9.04 19.53
CA GLY A 439 -0.27 -10.30 18.82
C GLY A 439 -1.22 -10.18 17.63
N ALA A 440 -1.46 -8.97 17.12
CA ALA A 440 -2.20 -8.77 15.87
C ALA A 440 -1.40 -9.32 14.67
N ARG A 441 -2.07 -9.81 13.62
CA ARG A 441 -1.39 -10.48 12.50
C ARG A 441 -1.94 -10.10 11.14
N ALA A 442 -1.05 -9.96 10.15
CA ALA A 442 -1.42 -9.94 8.74
C ALA A 442 -0.98 -11.24 8.05
N SER A 443 -1.91 -11.92 7.39
CA SER A 443 -1.66 -13.03 6.47
C SER A 443 -1.73 -12.50 5.05
N LEU A 444 -0.61 -12.56 4.33
CA LEU A 444 -0.47 -12.03 2.98
C LEU A 444 -0.11 -13.18 2.05
N SER A 445 -0.80 -13.31 0.92
CA SER A 445 -0.51 -14.35 -0.06
C SER A 445 -0.41 -13.76 -1.45
N TYR A 446 0.63 -14.09 -2.20
CA TYR A 446 0.65 -13.82 -3.64
C TYR A 446 0.97 -15.08 -4.43
N ASN A 447 0.52 -15.12 -5.68
CA ASN A 447 0.79 -16.21 -6.59
C ASN A 447 0.75 -15.68 -8.03
N LEU A 448 1.84 -15.90 -8.78
CA LEU A 448 1.98 -15.45 -10.15
C LEU A 448 1.60 -16.51 -11.20
N ASP A 449 1.33 -17.75 -10.78
CA ASP A 449 1.02 -18.88 -11.66
C ASP A 449 -0.49 -18.99 -11.92
N ILE A 450 -1.30 -18.74 -10.89
CA ILE A 450 -2.75 -18.93 -10.94
C ILE A 450 -3.53 -17.60 -10.86
N GLU A 451 -4.69 -17.55 -11.52
CA GLU A 451 -5.71 -16.53 -11.23
C GLU A 451 -6.46 -16.90 -9.94
N GLY A 452 -6.77 -15.91 -9.10
CA GLY A 452 -7.54 -16.18 -7.88
C GLY A 452 -7.89 -14.94 -7.07
N ARG A 453 -7.73 -15.05 -5.74
CA ARG A 453 -8.10 -13.99 -4.80
C ARG A 453 -7.29 -12.72 -5.08
N ARG A 454 -8.00 -11.59 -5.09
CA ARG A 454 -7.46 -10.23 -5.26
C ARG A 454 -8.08 -9.27 -4.25
N ASP A 455 -8.45 -9.78 -3.10
CA ASP A 455 -9.26 -9.11 -2.10
C ASP A 455 -8.55 -9.04 -0.75
N ALA A 456 -9.12 -8.26 0.17
CA ALA A 456 -8.62 -8.14 1.53
C ALA A 456 -9.75 -8.14 2.57
N TYR A 457 -9.53 -8.81 3.68
CA TYR A 457 -10.37 -8.81 4.87
C TYR A 457 -9.61 -8.21 6.05
N ILE A 458 -10.27 -7.33 6.79
CA ILE A 458 -9.74 -6.74 8.03
C ILE A 458 -10.71 -7.02 9.15
N TYR A 459 -10.24 -7.65 10.22
CA TYR A 459 -11.04 -8.05 11.38
C TYR A 459 -10.58 -7.28 12.61
N GLY A 460 -11.54 -6.60 13.24
CA GLY A 460 -11.37 -5.97 14.53
C GLY A 460 -12.31 -6.54 15.57
N THR A 461 -12.07 -6.17 16.83
CA THR A 461 -12.84 -6.62 18.01
C THR A 461 -14.33 -6.30 17.96
N LYS A 462 -14.78 -5.38 17.11
CA LYS A 462 -16.19 -4.94 17.00
C LYS A 462 -16.79 -5.12 15.60
N GLY A 463 -16.03 -5.62 14.64
CA GLY A 463 -16.51 -5.70 13.26
C GLY A 463 -15.47 -6.13 12.25
N LYS A 464 -15.85 -6.05 10.98
CA LYS A 464 -15.00 -6.43 9.84
C LYS A 464 -15.17 -5.47 8.67
N ILE A 465 -14.11 -5.38 7.88
CA ILE A 465 -14.09 -4.70 6.59
C ILE A 465 -13.71 -5.72 5.52
N TYR A 466 -14.41 -5.69 4.40
CA TYR A 466 -14.05 -6.41 3.19
C TYR A 466 -13.77 -5.42 2.07
N ILE A 467 -12.64 -5.60 1.40
CA ILE A 467 -12.23 -4.83 0.22
C ILE A 467 -12.29 -5.80 -0.97
N PRO A 468 -13.36 -5.73 -1.79
CA PRO A 468 -13.48 -6.55 -2.99
C PRO A 468 -12.33 -6.30 -3.97
N GLY A 469 -12.00 -7.33 -4.74
CA GLY A 469 -10.93 -7.23 -5.73
C GLY A 469 -11.26 -6.33 -6.94
N PRO A 470 -10.27 -5.65 -7.53
CA PRO A 470 -8.86 -5.63 -7.12
C PRO A 470 -8.61 -4.70 -5.91
N PHE A 471 -8.10 -5.25 -4.81
CA PHE A 471 -7.93 -4.49 -3.56
C PHE A 471 -6.97 -3.30 -3.71
N TRP A 472 -5.99 -3.36 -4.61
CA TRP A 472 -5.05 -2.26 -4.85
C TRP A 472 -5.68 -1.07 -5.58
N SER A 473 -6.86 -1.23 -6.19
CA SER A 473 -7.59 -0.15 -6.86
C SER A 473 -9.11 -0.31 -6.65
N PRO A 474 -9.58 -0.28 -5.40
CA PRO A 474 -10.94 -0.69 -5.08
C PRO A 474 -11.91 0.44 -5.42
N THR A 475 -13.03 0.07 -6.04
CA THR A 475 -14.19 0.97 -6.26
C THR A 475 -15.31 0.72 -5.25
N LYS A 476 -15.11 -0.22 -4.32
CA LYS A 476 -16.08 -0.62 -3.31
C LYS A 476 -15.35 -1.00 -2.02
N ILE A 477 -15.98 -0.72 -0.88
CA ILE A 477 -15.59 -1.24 0.43
C ILE A 477 -16.86 -1.64 1.16
N GLU A 478 -16.87 -2.81 1.77
CA GLU A 478 -17.95 -3.28 2.62
C GLU A 478 -17.51 -3.19 4.09
N VAL A 479 -18.30 -2.52 4.92
CA VAL A 479 -18.06 -2.40 6.37
C VAL A 479 -19.23 -3.01 7.10
N ASN A 480 -19.00 -4.09 7.85
CA ASN A 480 -20.06 -4.81 8.58
C ASN A 480 -21.29 -5.17 7.71
N GLY A 481 -21.11 -5.45 6.42
CA GLY A 481 -22.20 -5.75 5.48
C GLY A 481 -22.77 -4.55 4.74
N GLU A 482 -22.37 -3.32 5.08
CA GLU A 482 -22.78 -2.11 4.37
C GLU A 482 -21.76 -1.73 3.30
N GLU A 483 -22.20 -1.70 2.05
CA GLU A 483 -21.36 -1.36 0.90
C GLU A 483 -21.26 0.17 0.70
N ARG A 484 -20.05 0.65 0.42
CA ARG A 484 -19.77 2.01 -0.05
C ARG A 484 -19.10 1.95 -1.41
N GLU A 485 -19.62 2.70 -2.38
CA GLU A 485 -19.07 2.78 -3.73
C GLU A 485 -18.22 4.05 -3.93
N PHE A 486 -17.13 3.90 -4.66
CA PHE A 486 -16.16 4.94 -5.01
C PHE A 486 -15.94 4.90 -6.53
N PRO A 487 -16.74 5.65 -7.31
CA PRO A 487 -16.63 5.62 -8.76
C PRO A 487 -15.29 6.19 -9.24
N LEU A 488 -14.74 5.60 -10.31
CA LEU A 488 -13.52 6.07 -10.95
C LEU A 488 -13.75 7.36 -11.73
N PRO A 489 -12.67 8.11 -12.04
CA PRO A 489 -12.73 9.23 -12.97
C PRO A 489 -13.24 8.75 -14.34
N LYS A 490 -14.04 9.58 -15.00
CA LYS A 490 -14.52 9.26 -16.36
C LYS A 490 -13.37 9.44 -17.34
N SER A 491 -13.16 8.45 -18.19
CA SER A 491 -12.15 8.50 -19.25
C SER A 491 -12.59 7.62 -20.41
N ASP A 492 -12.40 8.13 -21.63
CA ASP A 492 -12.57 7.37 -22.87
C ASP A 492 -11.26 6.70 -23.33
N ALA A 493 -10.18 6.85 -22.55
CA ALA A 493 -8.88 6.26 -22.85
C ALA A 493 -8.89 4.73 -22.72
N LYS A 494 -8.06 4.07 -23.51
CA LYS A 494 -7.82 2.63 -23.38
C LYS A 494 -6.73 2.41 -22.34
N TYR A 495 -7.00 1.52 -21.38
CA TYR A 495 -6.07 1.17 -20.32
C TYR A 495 -5.64 -0.28 -20.42
N TYR A 496 -4.37 -0.55 -20.10
CA TYR A 496 -3.82 -1.91 -20.07
C TYR A 496 -4.22 -2.69 -18.80
N TYR A 497 -4.37 -1.99 -17.67
CA TYR A 497 -4.70 -2.60 -16.38
C TYR A 497 -6.06 -2.16 -15.86
N PRO A 498 -6.74 -3.00 -15.05
CA PRO A 498 -8.03 -2.66 -14.44
C PRO A 498 -7.94 -1.36 -13.64
N ASN A 499 -9.01 -0.56 -13.68
CA ASN A 499 -9.19 0.64 -12.87
C ASN A 499 -8.09 1.72 -13.01
N SER A 500 -7.26 1.65 -14.06
CA SER A 500 -6.14 2.60 -14.30
C SER A 500 -6.56 4.07 -14.44
N ALA A 501 -7.84 4.36 -14.69
CA ALA A 501 -8.36 5.73 -14.57
C ALA A 501 -8.09 6.35 -13.18
N GLY A 502 -7.91 5.51 -12.15
CA GLY A 502 -7.54 5.93 -10.79
C GLY A 502 -6.11 6.47 -10.65
N LEU A 503 -5.20 6.24 -11.62
CA LEU A 503 -3.87 6.87 -11.62
C LEU A 503 -3.94 8.41 -11.64
N ALA A 504 -5.08 8.98 -12.07
CA ALA A 504 -5.31 10.41 -11.96
C ALA A 504 -5.22 10.93 -10.51
N TYR A 505 -5.52 10.11 -9.50
CA TYR A 505 -5.47 10.52 -8.10
C TYR A 505 -4.04 10.72 -7.58
N GLU A 506 -3.09 9.86 -7.99
CA GLU A 506 -1.68 10.04 -7.64
C GLU A 506 -1.06 11.22 -8.41
N ALA A 507 -1.40 11.38 -9.69
CA ALA A 507 -0.92 12.49 -10.50
C ALA A 507 -1.33 13.84 -9.89
N GLU A 508 -2.58 13.95 -9.45
CA GLU A 508 -3.07 15.14 -8.75
C GLU A 508 -2.39 15.35 -7.40
N ALA A 509 -2.13 14.28 -6.64
CA ALA A 509 -1.42 14.40 -5.36
C ALA A 509 0.02 14.88 -5.55
N VAL A 510 0.74 14.36 -6.54
CA VAL A 510 2.09 14.81 -6.89
C VAL A 510 2.09 16.27 -7.31
N ARG A 511 1.15 16.68 -8.17
CA ARG A 511 1.00 18.09 -8.57
C ARG A 511 0.81 19.01 -7.37
N GLN A 512 -0.08 18.66 -6.44
CA GLN A 512 -0.30 19.44 -5.22
C GLN A 512 0.95 19.54 -4.35
N CYS A 513 1.79 18.50 -4.34
CA CYS A 513 3.07 18.52 -3.63
C CYS A 513 4.05 19.49 -4.30
N LEU A 514 4.19 19.42 -5.63
CA LEU A 514 5.05 20.32 -6.40
C LEU A 514 4.62 21.79 -6.27
N GLU A 515 3.32 22.08 -6.36
CA GLU A 515 2.77 23.44 -6.19
C GLU A 515 3.10 24.03 -4.81
N LYS A 516 3.11 23.19 -3.78
CA LYS A 516 3.46 23.57 -2.40
C LYS A 516 4.96 23.53 -2.11
N GLY A 517 5.79 23.17 -3.09
CA GLY A 517 7.24 23.01 -2.90
C GLY A 517 7.60 21.88 -1.93
N GLN A 518 6.76 20.86 -1.81
CA GLN A 518 7.03 19.70 -0.94
C GLN A 518 8.06 18.77 -1.59
N LEU A 519 8.91 18.14 -0.77
CA LEU A 519 9.97 17.22 -1.21
C LEU A 519 9.53 15.75 -1.24
N GLU A 520 8.40 15.46 -0.60
CA GLU A 520 7.75 14.16 -0.57
C GLU A 520 6.25 14.37 -0.40
N CYS A 521 5.45 13.34 -0.67
CA CYS A 521 4.02 13.42 -0.45
C CYS A 521 3.67 13.01 0.99
N PRO A 522 2.96 13.85 1.78
CA PRO A 522 2.56 13.47 3.14
C PRO A 522 1.64 12.24 3.20
N ALA A 523 0.97 11.90 2.09
CA ALA A 523 0.15 10.71 2.03
C ALA A 523 0.98 9.44 1.82
N HIS A 524 2.16 9.53 1.21
CA HIS A 524 3.09 8.43 0.97
C HIS A 524 4.53 8.94 1.06
N THR A 525 5.09 8.83 2.25
CA THR A 525 6.39 9.40 2.62
C THR A 525 7.54 8.48 2.20
N HIS A 526 8.77 9.02 2.19
CA HIS A 526 9.97 8.21 1.99
C HIS A 526 10.11 7.13 3.07
N SER A 527 9.67 7.42 4.29
CA SER A 527 9.65 6.44 5.38
C SER A 527 8.68 5.29 5.12
N ASP A 528 7.53 5.55 4.48
CA ASP A 528 6.57 4.50 4.12
C ASP A 528 7.19 3.56 3.09
N THR A 529 7.79 4.11 2.02
CA THR A 529 8.52 3.33 1.00
C THR A 529 9.63 2.49 1.63
N LEU A 530 10.45 3.08 2.51
CA LEU A 530 11.52 2.35 3.22
C LEU A 530 10.99 1.22 4.10
N SER A 531 9.88 1.43 4.79
CA SER A 531 9.28 0.37 5.62
C SER A 531 8.80 -0.82 4.80
N ILE A 532 8.29 -0.58 3.59
CA ILE A 532 7.78 -1.63 2.71
C ILE A 532 8.93 -2.47 2.16
N ILE A 533 9.99 -1.84 1.66
CA ILE A 533 11.11 -2.56 1.05
C ILE A 533 11.96 -3.33 2.07
N LYS A 534 12.05 -2.85 3.32
CA LYS A 534 12.74 -3.57 4.41
C LYS A 534 12.11 -4.94 4.74
N VAL A 535 10.80 -5.10 4.51
CA VAL A 535 10.11 -6.39 4.65
C VAL A 535 10.45 -7.36 3.51
N ILE A 536 10.89 -6.83 2.37
CA ILE A 536 11.21 -7.58 1.15
C ILE A 536 12.68 -8.05 1.12
N ASP A 537 13.60 -7.35 1.79
CA ASP A 537 15.04 -7.63 1.73
C ASP A 537 15.40 -9.07 2.16
N GLU A 538 16.25 -9.70 1.35
CA GLU A 538 16.62 -11.13 1.40
C GLU A 538 18.14 -11.31 1.53
N ILE A 539 18.60 -12.51 1.90
CA ILE A 539 19.98 -12.94 1.67
C ILE A 539 20.21 -12.98 0.15
N THR A 540 20.92 -11.98 -0.37
CA THR A 540 20.97 -11.73 -1.82
C THR A 540 21.95 -12.63 -2.57
N ALA A 541 22.99 -13.18 -1.92
CA ALA A 541 24.03 -13.93 -2.60
C ALA A 541 24.75 -14.95 -1.71
N VAL A 542 25.27 -16.01 -2.33
CA VAL A 542 26.21 -16.96 -1.72
C VAL A 542 27.41 -17.20 -2.62
N VAL A 543 28.58 -17.41 -2.02
CA VAL A 543 29.83 -17.69 -2.73
C VAL A 543 30.55 -18.92 -2.18
N SER A 544 31.11 -19.75 -3.06
CA SER A 544 32.03 -20.83 -2.67
C SER A 544 33.00 -21.13 -3.80
N LYS A 545 34.26 -21.49 -3.51
CA LYS A 545 35.22 -21.95 -4.54
C LYS A 545 34.71 -23.12 -5.41
N SER A 546 33.69 -23.84 -4.95
CA SER A 546 33.00 -24.87 -5.71
C SER A 546 31.62 -24.35 -6.10
N LEU A 547 31.46 -24.03 -7.39
CA LEU A 547 30.18 -23.61 -7.95
C LEU A 547 29.07 -24.63 -7.63
N GLU A 548 29.37 -25.92 -7.69
CA GLU A 548 28.43 -26.99 -7.34
C GLU A 548 27.94 -26.88 -5.89
N LYS A 549 28.85 -26.67 -4.93
CA LYS A 549 28.47 -26.49 -3.51
C LYS A 549 27.70 -25.19 -3.31
N ALA A 550 28.11 -24.11 -3.96
CA ALA A 550 27.41 -22.82 -3.91
C ALA A 550 25.97 -22.96 -4.43
N LYS A 551 25.79 -23.61 -5.59
CA LYS A 551 24.47 -23.90 -6.17
C LYS A 551 23.62 -24.77 -5.26
N LYS A 552 24.16 -25.87 -4.73
CA LYS A 552 23.42 -26.75 -3.81
C LYS A 552 22.98 -26.03 -2.54
N PHE A 553 23.83 -25.15 -2.00
CA PHE A 553 23.50 -24.33 -0.84
C PHE A 553 22.42 -23.30 -1.21
N ALA A 554 22.58 -22.60 -2.33
CA ALA A 554 21.62 -21.65 -2.85
C ALA A 554 20.25 -22.29 -3.12
N GLU A 555 20.20 -23.49 -3.70
CA GLU A 555 18.97 -24.27 -3.90
C GLU A 555 18.30 -24.63 -2.56
N LYS A 556 19.09 -25.11 -1.58
CA LYS A 556 18.55 -25.47 -0.25
C LYS A 556 17.92 -24.28 0.47
N PHE A 557 18.55 -23.11 0.38
CA PHE A 557 18.17 -21.91 1.14
C PHE A 557 17.50 -20.82 0.28
N LYS A 558 17.23 -21.12 -1.00
CA LYS A 558 16.58 -20.24 -1.98
C LYS A 558 17.31 -18.91 -2.21
N ILE A 559 18.64 -18.92 -2.20
CA ILE A 559 19.46 -17.71 -2.40
C ILE A 559 19.60 -17.43 -3.90
N PRO A 560 19.25 -16.23 -4.39
CA PRO A 560 19.10 -15.97 -5.82
C PRO A 560 20.42 -15.88 -6.59
N ASN A 561 21.47 -15.31 -5.99
CA ASN A 561 22.76 -15.11 -6.67
C ASN A 561 23.83 -16.07 -6.16
N VAL A 562 24.53 -16.73 -7.08
CA VAL A 562 25.55 -17.74 -6.79
C VAL A 562 26.85 -17.36 -7.46
N TYR A 563 27.92 -17.29 -6.67
CA TYR A 563 29.26 -16.98 -7.13
C TYR A 563 30.21 -18.15 -6.87
N ASP A 564 31.19 -18.34 -7.76
CA ASP A 564 32.31 -19.25 -7.54
C ASP A 564 33.67 -18.55 -7.37
N SER A 565 33.71 -17.23 -7.58
CA SER A 565 34.83 -16.34 -7.27
C SER A 565 34.49 -15.41 -6.11
N TYR A 566 35.36 -15.37 -5.10
CA TYR A 566 35.26 -14.39 -4.01
C TYR A 566 35.55 -12.97 -4.50
N GLU A 567 36.38 -12.80 -5.52
CA GLU A 567 36.73 -11.52 -6.12
C GLU A 567 35.56 -10.92 -6.91
N GLU A 568 34.80 -11.74 -7.63
CA GLU A 568 33.57 -11.29 -8.30
C GLU A 568 32.48 -10.96 -7.28
N PHE A 569 32.29 -11.83 -6.28
CA PHE A 569 31.37 -11.57 -5.17
C PHE A 569 31.71 -10.27 -4.45
N ALA A 570 32.99 -10.02 -4.11
CA ALA A 570 33.42 -8.81 -3.43
C ALA A 570 33.15 -7.52 -4.22
N LYS A 571 33.14 -7.61 -5.56
CA LYS A 571 32.89 -6.47 -6.45
C LYS A 571 31.41 -6.22 -6.73
N ASP A 572 30.51 -7.13 -6.37
CA ASP A 572 29.08 -6.98 -6.63
C ASP A 572 28.53 -5.76 -5.87
N PRO A 573 28.07 -4.69 -6.55
CA PRO A 573 27.56 -3.50 -5.88
C PRO A 573 26.29 -3.75 -5.04
N ASN A 574 25.59 -4.87 -5.27
CA ASN A 574 24.34 -5.23 -4.60
C ASN A 574 24.53 -5.95 -3.25
N ILE A 575 25.79 -6.16 -2.82
CA ILE A 575 26.10 -6.76 -1.52
C ILE A 575 26.40 -5.66 -0.50
N ASP A 576 25.65 -5.64 0.58
CA ASP A 576 25.70 -4.56 1.58
C ASP A 576 26.54 -4.91 2.81
N LEU A 577 26.50 -6.17 3.23
CA LEU A 577 27.31 -6.71 4.32
C LEU A 577 27.64 -8.17 4.00
N VAL A 578 28.87 -8.58 4.34
CA VAL A 578 29.34 -9.95 4.09
C VAL A 578 29.48 -10.69 5.40
N TYR A 579 28.84 -11.86 5.49
CA TYR A 579 29.14 -12.85 6.53
C TYR A 579 30.26 -13.78 6.07
N VAL A 580 31.44 -13.67 6.68
CA VAL A 580 32.59 -14.54 6.42
C VAL A 580 32.50 -15.76 7.34
N SER A 581 31.92 -16.84 6.81
CA SER A 581 31.70 -18.11 7.52
C SER A 581 32.62 -19.25 7.03
N ALA A 582 33.78 -18.89 6.49
CA ALA A 582 34.75 -19.86 6.01
C ALA A 582 35.41 -20.60 7.19
N ILE A 583 36.35 -21.51 6.91
CA ILE A 583 37.21 -22.03 7.99
C ILE A 583 38.24 -20.95 8.38
N ASN A 584 38.70 -20.94 9.63
CA ASN A 584 39.51 -19.87 10.25
C ASN A 584 40.71 -19.39 9.41
N PHE A 585 41.36 -20.32 8.69
CA PHE A 585 42.46 -19.98 7.77
C PHE A 585 42.08 -18.89 6.74
N TYR A 586 40.84 -18.91 6.27
CA TYR A 586 40.36 -17.98 5.24
C TYR A 586 39.73 -16.71 5.80
N HIS A 587 39.51 -16.60 7.12
CA HIS A 587 38.85 -15.44 7.71
C HIS A 587 39.58 -14.13 7.39
N HIS A 588 40.89 -14.07 7.68
CA HIS A 588 41.73 -12.90 7.40
C HIS A 588 41.78 -12.54 5.91
N PRO A 589 42.23 -13.42 4.98
CA PRO A 589 42.34 -13.03 3.58
C PRO A 589 41.00 -12.68 2.94
N LEU A 590 39.90 -13.34 3.33
CA LEU A 590 38.57 -12.99 2.82
C LEU A 590 38.08 -11.66 3.41
N SER A 591 38.22 -11.43 4.72
CA SER A 591 37.83 -10.16 5.33
C SER A 591 38.61 -8.99 4.73
N ILE A 592 39.93 -9.14 4.52
CA ILE A 592 40.76 -8.15 3.83
C ILE A 592 40.28 -7.92 2.39
N LEU A 593 39.93 -8.98 1.64
CA LEU A 593 39.39 -8.86 0.29
C LEU A 593 38.07 -8.07 0.28
N MET A 594 37.13 -8.42 1.16
CA MET A 594 35.82 -7.78 1.26
C MET A 594 35.96 -6.29 1.66
N LEU A 595 36.73 -6.00 2.71
CA LEU A 595 36.98 -4.63 3.17
C LEU A 595 37.68 -3.77 2.10
N ASN A 596 38.63 -4.34 1.35
CA ASN A 596 39.29 -3.62 0.25
C ASN A 596 38.32 -3.25 -0.87
N ASN A 597 37.27 -4.03 -1.08
CA ASN A 597 36.20 -3.77 -2.06
C ASN A 597 35.01 -3.00 -1.44
N GLY A 598 35.19 -2.38 -0.28
CA GLY A 598 34.16 -1.53 0.31
C GLY A 598 33.02 -2.30 0.97
N LYS A 599 33.21 -3.58 1.30
CA LYS A 599 32.19 -4.43 1.94
C LYS A 599 32.41 -4.51 3.45
N PRO A 600 31.44 -4.06 4.26
CA PRO A 600 31.38 -4.36 5.68
C PRO A 600 31.34 -5.85 5.97
N VAL A 601 31.92 -6.26 7.10
CA VAL A 601 32.18 -7.68 7.39
C VAL A 601 31.71 -8.05 8.80
N LEU A 602 30.89 -9.09 8.87
CA LEU A 602 30.73 -9.95 10.06
C LEU A 602 31.58 -11.20 9.83
N CYS A 603 32.57 -11.46 10.67
CA CYS A 603 33.48 -12.61 10.51
C CYS A 603 33.31 -13.62 11.64
N GLU A 604 33.10 -14.89 11.34
CA GLU A 604 33.04 -15.99 12.32
C GLU A 604 34.23 -15.97 13.30
N GLN A 605 33.98 -16.45 14.51
CA GLN A 605 34.96 -16.60 15.58
C GLN A 605 35.85 -17.82 15.36
N THR A 606 37.13 -17.79 15.71
CA THR A 606 37.93 -16.59 15.98
C THR A 606 38.17 -15.86 14.66
N CYS A 607 38.00 -14.53 14.62
CA CYS A 607 38.02 -13.79 13.34
C CYS A 607 39.38 -13.81 12.62
N ALA A 608 40.47 -14.15 13.31
CA ALA A 608 41.79 -14.33 12.73
C ALA A 608 42.60 -15.36 13.54
N ASN A 609 43.78 -15.73 13.03
CA ASN A 609 44.62 -16.76 13.67
C ASN A 609 45.56 -16.21 14.75
N ASN A 610 45.79 -14.89 14.77
CA ASN A 610 46.69 -14.21 15.70
C ASN A 610 46.36 -12.70 15.78
N THR A 611 46.98 -12.02 16.74
CA THR A 611 46.79 -10.60 17.03
C THR A 611 47.10 -9.72 15.83
N GLN A 612 48.20 -9.99 15.11
CA GLN A 612 48.60 -9.18 13.96
C GLN A 612 47.53 -9.19 12.86
N GLN A 613 47.00 -10.35 12.50
CA GLN A 613 45.93 -10.47 11.51
C GLN A 613 44.66 -9.73 11.95
N THR A 614 44.32 -9.83 13.25
CA THR A 614 43.18 -9.11 13.83
C THR A 614 43.36 -7.60 13.76
N GLU A 615 44.54 -7.08 14.11
CA GLU A 615 44.89 -5.66 13.99
C GLU A 615 44.78 -5.19 12.54
N GLU A 616 45.35 -5.93 11.58
CA GLU A 616 45.29 -5.60 10.16
C GLU A 616 43.85 -5.46 9.64
N MET A 617 42.94 -6.37 10.03
CA MET A 617 41.51 -6.28 9.64
C MET A 617 40.81 -5.08 10.28
N ILE A 618 41.02 -4.86 11.57
CA ILE A 618 40.41 -3.74 12.32
C ILE A 618 40.91 -2.39 11.78
N GLU A 619 42.21 -2.25 11.56
CA GLU A 619 42.81 -1.04 11.01
C GLU A 619 42.33 -0.78 9.59
N LEU A 620 42.24 -1.82 8.75
CA LEU A 620 41.70 -1.69 7.40
C LEU A 620 40.23 -1.23 7.45
N ALA A 621 39.38 -1.87 8.26
CA ALA A 621 37.99 -1.48 8.43
C ALA A 621 37.84 -0.03 8.89
N LYS A 622 38.62 0.39 9.90
CA LYS A 622 38.65 1.78 10.39
C LYS A 622 39.10 2.76 9.30
N SER A 623 40.16 2.43 8.57
CA SER A 623 40.70 3.29 7.50
C SER A 623 39.70 3.46 6.35
N LYS A 624 38.93 2.41 6.04
CA LYS A 624 37.90 2.39 5.00
C LYS A 624 36.54 2.90 5.50
N LYS A 625 36.38 3.16 6.80
CA LYS A 625 35.12 3.51 7.47
C LYS A 625 34.02 2.47 7.18
N LEU A 626 34.39 1.19 7.30
CA LEU A 626 33.46 0.07 7.14
C LEU A 626 33.20 -0.58 8.49
N PHE A 627 31.99 -1.08 8.68
CA PHE A 627 31.68 -1.92 9.84
C PHE A 627 32.48 -3.22 9.78
N PHE A 628 33.07 -3.59 10.92
CA PHE A 628 33.71 -4.88 11.14
C PHE A 628 33.36 -5.42 12.52
N MET A 629 32.96 -6.69 12.61
CA MET A 629 32.70 -7.37 13.88
C MET A 629 33.12 -8.84 13.81
N GLU A 630 33.75 -9.33 14.88
CA GLU A 630 33.90 -10.76 15.13
C GLU A 630 32.57 -11.35 15.62
N GLY A 631 32.13 -12.46 15.05
CA GLY A 631 30.86 -13.15 15.29
C GLY A 631 30.76 -13.84 16.64
N MET A 632 31.13 -13.18 17.75
CA MET A 632 31.04 -13.76 19.09
C MET A 632 29.59 -13.86 19.59
N TRP A 633 28.79 -14.70 18.93
CA TRP A 633 27.35 -14.88 19.08
C TRP A 633 26.90 -15.08 20.54
N THR A 634 27.69 -15.80 21.35
CA THR A 634 27.43 -16.06 22.77
C THR A 634 27.09 -14.78 23.54
N LYS A 635 27.74 -13.67 23.22
CA LYS A 635 27.58 -12.39 23.91
C LYS A 635 26.17 -11.79 23.77
N PHE A 636 25.47 -12.15 22.70
CA PHE A 636 24.17 -11.59 22.34
C PHE A 636 23.00 -12.38 22.93
N PHE A 637 23.24 -13.55 23.55
CA PHE A 637 22.18 -14.29 24.22
C PHE A 637 21.64 -13.48 25.42
N PRO A 638 20.31 -13.41 25.61
CA PRO A 638 19.70 -12.67 26.72
C PRO A 638 20.21 -13.06 28.11
N VAL A 639 20.61 -14.32 28.27
CA VAL A 639 21.19 -14.83 29.52
C VAL A 639 22.46 -14.08 29.91
N TYR A 640 23.31 -13.70 28.96
CA TYR A 640 24.56 -13.00 29.24
C TYR A 640 24.33 -11.54 29.57
N LYS A 641 23.32 -10.91 28.96
CA LYS A 641 22.84 -9.61 29.42
C LYS A 641 22.39 -9.67 30.88
N ALA A 642 21.62 -10.69 31.26
CA ALA A 642 21.20 -10.87 32.64
C ALA A 642 22.38 -11.15 33.59
N ILE A 643 23.34 -12.00 33.22
CA ILE A 643 24.57 -12.21 34.00
C ILE A 643 25.28 -10.88 34.23
N ARG A 644 25.39 -10.03 33.19
CA ARG A 644 26.01 -8.71 33.31
C ARG A 644 25.29 -7.83 34.33
N GLU A 645 23.96 -7.75 34.22
CA GLU A 645 23.10 -6.98 35.14
C GLU A 645 23.28 -7.44 36.60
N ILE A 646 23.35 -8.76 36.84
CA ILE A 646 23.52 -9.34 38.18
C ILE A 646 24.90 -9.03 38.77
N ILE A 647 25.96 -9.07 37.96
CA ILE A 647 27.30 -8.72 38.42
C ILE A 647 27.37 -7.21 38.69
N ASP A 648 26.82 -6.39 37.80
CA ASP A 648 26.86 -4.92 37.91
C ASP A 648 26.02 -4.38 39.08
N SER A 649 24.92 -5.06 39.44
CA SER A 649 24.13 -4.74 40.63
C SER A 649 24.82 -5.13 41.95
N GLY A 650 25.93 -5.89 41.89
CA GLY A 650 26.63 -6.37 43.06
C GLY A 650 25.94 -7.53 43.79
N THR A 651 24.98 -8.21 43.15
CA THR A 651 24.15 -9.27 43.78
C THR A 651 24.98 -10.40 44.38
N ILE A 652 26.12 -10.75 43.77
CA ILE A 652 27.04 -11.78 44.29
C ILE A 652 28.30 -11.16 44.94
N GLY A 653 28.31 -9.85 45.18
CA GLY A 653 29.45 -9.11 45.71
C GLY A 653 30.61 -9.01 44.72
N LYS A 654 31.83 -8.78 45.23
CA LYS A 654 33.02 -8.66 44.38
C LYS A 654 33.43 -10.01 43.83
N ILE A 655 33.57 -10.13 42.51
CA ILE A 655 33.97 -11.38 41.84
C ILE A 655 35.41 -11.75 42.22
N ARG A 656 35.64 -13.01 42.55
CA ARG A 656 36.95 -13.55 42.97
C ARG A 656 37.43 -14.70 42.11
N HIS A 657 36.52 -15.54 41.64
CA HIS A 657 36.89 -16.70 40.86
C HIS A 657 35.91 -16.99 39.72
N LEU A 658 36.46 -17.34 38.57
CA LEU A 658 35.75 -18.00 37.48
C LEU A 658 36.33 -19.40 37.31
N ASP A 659 35.47 -20.41 37.30
CA ASP A 659 35.81 -21.78 36.90
C ASP A 659 34.95 -22.12 35.69
N ALA A 660 35.56 -22.44 34.55
CA ALA A 660 34.84 -22.74 33.33
C ALA A 660 35.49 -23.87 32.53
N THR A 661 34.65 -24.75 31.98
CA THR A 661 35.10 -25.90 31.19
C THR A 661 34.42 -25.98 29.83
N MET A 662 35.19 -26.37 28.81
CA MET A 662 34.66 -26.69 27.48
C MET A 662 35.23 -28.01 26.97
N PHE A 663 34.42 -29.06 27.07
CA PHE A 663 34.76 -30.42 26.71
C PHE A 663 33.89 -30.88 25.55
N TYR A 664 34.43 -30.75 24.34
CA TYR A 664 33.68 -31.00 23.12
C TYR A 664 34.52 -31.84 22.17
N LYS A 665 34.09 -33.08 21.92
CA LYS A 665 34.80 -33.97 21.01
C LYS A 665 34.70 -33.46 19.57
N ILE A 666 35.80 -32.92 19.05
CA ILE A 666 35.93 -32.56 17.64
C ILE A 666 36.62 -33.73 16.92
N MET A 667 35.89 -34.42 16.05
CA MET A 667 36.45 -35.49 15.23
C MET A 667 37.51 -34.91 14.28
N LEU A 668 38.76 -35.33 14.46
CA LEU A 668 39.85 -35.10 13.52
C LEU A 668 39.46 -35.78 12.20
N SER A 669 39.17 -35.02 11.15
CA SER A 669 38.93 -35.62 9.84
C SER A 669 40.26 -36.15 9.29
N ASN A 670 40.32 -37.42 8.90
CA ASN A 670 41.44 -38.03 8.15
C ASN A 670 41.54 -37.51 6.70
N GLY A 671 41.28 -36.22 6.48
CA GLY A 671 41.25 -35.58 5.16
C GLY A 671 42.65 -35.33 4.59
N ALA A 672 42.72 -35.10 3.27
CA ALA A 672 43.95 -34.92 2.49
C ALA A 672 44.81 -33.69 2.83
N VAL A 673 44.36 -32.83 3.75
CA VAL A 673 45.07 -31.61 4.17
C VAL A 673 45.36 -31.72 5.69
N PRO A 674 46.62 -31.74 6.13
CA PRO A 674 46.96 -31.85 7.56
C PRO A 674 46.41 -30.68 8.38
N GLU A 675 45.77 -30.93 9.54
CA GLU A 675 45.16 -29.87 10.38
C GLU A 675 46.13 -28.73 10.75
N ALA A 676 47.41 -29.06 10.94
CA ALA A 676 48.46 -28.09 11.20
C ALA A 676 48.58 -27.02 10.10
N SER A 677 48.31 -27.40 8.84
CA SER A 677 48.33 -26.48 7.69
C SER A 677 47.08 -25.59 7.60
N LEU A 678 46.01 -25.90 8.36
CA LEU A 678 44.77 -25.11 8.44
C LEU A 678 44.73 -24.20 9.68
N HIS A 679 45.81 -24.15 10.47
CA HIS A 679 45.93 -23.35 11.70
C HIS A 679 44.86 -23.63 12.78
N ARG A 680 44.12 -24.74 12.66
CA ARG A 680 43.13 -25.17 13.65
C ARG A 680 43.81 -25.50 14.97
N SER A 681 43.18 -25.13 16.07
CA SER A 681 43.76 -25.25 17.41
C SER A 681 42.64 -25.38 18.45
N GLY A 682 42.82 -26.19 19.49
CA GLY A 682 41.80 -26.34 20.52
C GLY A 682 41.45 -25.00 21.19
N LEU A 683 42.44 -24.14 21.38
CA LEU A 683 42.27 -22.77 21.85
C LEU A 683 41.43 -21.89 20.91
N ILE A 684 41.65 -22.00 19.60
CA ILE A 684 40.93 -21.19 18.59
C ILE A 684 39.50 -21.71 18.37
N ASP A 685 39.32 -23.04 18.34
CA ASP A 685 38.05 -23.66 18.00
C ASP A 685 37.06 -23.65 19.18
N ILE A 686 37.54 -23.88 20.41
CA ILE A 686 36.68 -24.00 21.60
C ILE A 686 37.18 -23.20 22.81
N GLY A 687 38.50 -23.07 22.99
CA GLY A 687 39.06 -22.29 24.11
C GLY A 687 38.74 -20.79 24.04
N VAL A 688 38.43 -20.28 22.84
CA VAL A 688 38.04 -18.89 22.59
C VAL A 688 36.83 -18.49 23.43
N TYR A 689 35.83 -19.36 23.62
CA TYR A 689 34.66 -19.06 24.43
C TYR A 689 34.99 -18.95 25.93
N LEU A 690 35.97 -19.73 26.42
CA LEU A 690 36.41 -19.67 27.81
C LEU A 690 37.14 -18.36 28.10
N ILE A 691 38.04 -17.95 27.21
CA ILE A 691 38.77 -16.69 27.34
C ILE A 691 37.83 -15.51 27.17
N TRP A 692 36.89 -15.60 26.23
CA TRP A 692 35.81 -14.62 26.08
C TRP A 692 35.03 -14.47 27.38
N LEU A 693 34.61 -15.58 28.01
CA LEU A 693 33.84 -15.54 29.26
C LEU A 693 34.65 -14.87 30.39
N ALA A 694 35.95 -15.14 30.48
CA ALA A 694 36.82 -14.46 31.43
C ALA A 694 36.90 -12.95 31.17
N ASN A 695 37.12 -12.53 29.92
CA ASN A 695 37.14 -11.12 29.55
C ASN A 695 35.79 -10.44 29.86
N PHE A 696 34.68 -11.10 29.53
CA PHE A 696 33.32 -10.61 29.77
C PHE A 696 33.03 -10.38 31.26
N ILE A 697 33.51 -11.27 32.14
CA ILE A 697 33.28 -11.19 33.58
C ILE A 697 34.16 -10.12 34.22
N PHE A 698 35.47 -10.15 33.97
CA PHE A 698 36.44 -9.35 34.71
C PHE A 698 36.66 -7.94 34.13
N LYS A 699 36.41 -7.72 32.82
CA LYS A 699 36.58 -6.41 32.13
C LYS A 699 37.92 -5.72 32.40
N GLN A 700 38.99 -6.50 32.59
CA GLN A 700 40.34 -6.00 32.82
C GLN A 700 41.35 -6.98 32.23
N LYS A 701 42.53 -6.48 31.84
CA LYS A 701 43.60 -7.31 31.32
C LYS A 701 44.16 -8.22 32.44
N PRO A 702 44.40 -9.52 32.20
CA PRO A 702 45.11 -10.36 33.15
C PRO A 702 46.54 -9.84 33.36
N GLU A 703 46.99 -9.85 34.61
CA GLU A 703 48.37 -9.52 34.99
C GLU A 703 49.31 -10.68 34.66
N THR A 704 48.84 -11.91 34.85
CA THR A 704 49.56 -13.12 34.45
C THR A 704 48.66 -14.12 33.75
N ILE A 705 49.22 -14.80 32.76
CA ILE A 705 48.61 -15.90 32.01
C ILE A 705 49.52 -17.10 32.20
N THR A 706 48.96 -18.24 32.60
CA THR A 706 49.69 -19.51 32.67
C THR A 706 48.91 -20.56 31.91
N ALA A 707 49.49 -21.15 30.88
CA ALA A 707 48.87 -22.18 30.05
C ALA A 707 49.71 -23.47 30.07
N THR A 708 49.06 -24.59 30.41
CA THR A 708 49.68 -25.92 30.40
C THR A 708 48.74 -26.92 29.78
N GLY A 709 49.26 -27.80 28.93
CA GLY A 709 48.40 -28.67 28.14
C GLY A 709 49.14 -29.69 27.30
N VAL A 710 48.36 -30.41 26.50
CA VAL A 710 48.83 -31.39 25.53
C VAL A 710 48.79 -30.77 24.15
N VAL A 711 49.95 -30.78 23.48
CA VAL A 711 50.09 -30.43 22.07
C VAL A 711 50.41 -31.72 21.33
N THR A 712 49.69 -31.95 20.23
CA THR A 712 49.89 -33.12 19.37
C THR A 712 51.21 -33.04 18.61
N ASP A 713 51.68 -34.16 18.07
CA ASP A 713 52.93 -34.24 17.30
C ASP A 713 52.92 -33.35 16.04
N ILE A 714 51.73 -32.99 15.55
CA ILE A 714 51.56 -32.05 14.43
C ILE A 714 51.51 -30.58 14.88
N GLY A 715 51.83 -30.29 16.15
CA GLY A 715 51.93 -28.93 16.70
C GLY A 715 50.59 -28.26 17.03
N VAL A 716 49.50 -29.02 17.09
CA VAL A 716 48.16 -28.52 17.40
C VAL A 716 47.81 -28.80 18.87
N ASP A 717 47.39 -27.79 19.63
CA ASP A 717 46.94 -27.99 21.01
C ASP A 717 45.61 -28.77 21.06
N GLN A 718 45.60 -29.79 21.92
CA GLN A 718 44.52 -30.75 22.07
C GLN A 718 43.68 -30.43 23.30
N SER A 719 44.34 -30.20 24.43
CA SER A 719 43.70 -29.84 25.70
C SER A 719 44.64 -28.97 26.50
N ALA A 720 44.09 -28.02 27.26
CA ALA A 720 44.89 -27.22 28.17
C ALA A 720 44.07 -26.69 29.33
N ASN A 721 44.81 -26.35 30.39
CA ASN A 721 44.35 -25.55 31.51
C ASN A 721 45.04 -24.19 31.45
N LEU A 722 44.23 -23.13 31.56
CA LEU A 722 44.68 -21.75 31.63
C LEU A 722 44.31 -21.18 33.00
N ILE A 723 45.28 -20.51 33.63
CA ILE A 723 45.06 -19.69 34.81
C ILE A 723 45.35 -18.24 34.43
N LEU A 724 44.33 -17.40 34.54
CA LEU A 724 44.45 -15.95 34.37
C LEU A 724 44.39 -15.32 35.75
N THR A 725 45.44 -14.61 36.16
CA THR A 725 45.43 -13.85 37.43
C THR A 725 45.30 -12.37 37.13
N TYR A 726 44.46 -11.69 37.90
CA TYR A 726 44.17 -10.28 37.71
C TYR A 726 44.75 -9.41 38.82
N LYS A 727 44.95 -8.12 38.52
CA LYS A 727 45.59 -7.13 39.42
C LYS A 727 44.97 -7.05 40.82
N ASP A 728 43.68 -7.30 40.93
CA ASP A 728 42.94 -7.23 42.19
C ASP A 728 42.86 -8.58 42.95
N GLY A 729 43.65 -9.56 42.49
CA GLY A 729 43.79 -10.89 43.05
C GLY A 729 42.73 -11.89 42.58
N ALA A 730 41.77 -11.48 41.73
CA ALA A 730 40.81 -12.40 41.14
C ALA A 730 41.50 -13.37 40.16
N LYS A 731 40.90 -14.54 39.93
CA LYS A 731 41.46 -15.59 39.08
C LYS A 731 40.41 -16.24 38.18
N ALA A 732 40.77 -16.57 36.94
CA ALA A 732 40.02 -17.49 36.10
C ALA A 732 40.78 -18.81 35.93
N SER A 733 40.12 -19.94 36.21
CA SER A 733 40.56 -21.29 35.89
C SER A 733 39.73 -21.77 34.69
N LEU A 734 40.39 -22.00 33.57
CA LEU A 734 39.73 -22.36 32.31
C LEU A 734 40.30 -23.68 31.81
N SER A 735 39.45 -24.64 31.47
CA SER A 735 39.89 -25.94 30.96
C SER A 735 39.15 -26.30 29.68
N TYR A 736 39.88 -26.66 28.63
CA TYR A 736 39.28 -27.25 27.43
C TYR A 736 39.94 -28.57 27.06
N ASP A 737 39.15 -29.43 26.42
CA ASP A 737 39.63 -30.68 25.84
C ASP A 737 38.77 -31.02 24.62
N ARG A 738 39.41 -31.18 23.46
CA ARG A 738 38.73 -31.49 22.20
C ARG A 738 38.52 -32.99 21.93
N THR A 739 38.93 -33.85 22.85
CA THR A 739 38.93 -35.32 22.68
C THR A 739 37.84 -36.03 23.48
N VAL A 740 37.30 -35.35 24.47
CA VAL A 740 36.25 -35.88 25.34
C VAL A 740 34.99 -35.04 25.24
N THR A 741 33.83 -35.69 25.34
CA THR A 741 32.55 -35.01 25.54
C THR A 741 32.19 -35.11 27.01
N LYS A 742 32.17 -33.97 27.69
CA LYS A 742 31.72 -33.84 29.09
C LYS A 742 30.87 -32.58 29.22
N LYS A 743 30.25 -32.40 30.38
CA LYS A 743 29.54 -31.17 30.72
C LYS A 743 30.47 -29.97 30.54
N SER A 744 29.98 -28.95 29.84
CA SER A 744 30.73 -27.73 29.54
C SER A 744 30.00 -26.55 30.15
N ASP A 745 30.29 -26.30 31.41
CA ASP A 745 29.61 -25.32 32.26
C ASP A 745 30.59 -24.36 32.91
N ALA A 746 30.06 -23.35 33.62
CA ALA A 746 30.88 -22.38 34.32
C ALA A 746 30.27 -21.94 35.65
N TYR A 747 31.13 -21.59 36.60
CA TYR A 747 30.80 -20.99 37.89
C TYR A 747 31.50 -19.64 38.05
N ILE A 748 30.74 -18.63 38.44
CA ILE A 748 31.24 -17.32 38.84
C ILE A 748 31.06 -17.20 40.35
N TYR A 749 32.16 -17.04 41.08
CA TYR A 749 32.16 -16.89 42.53
C TYR A 749 32.49 -15.44 42.91
N GLY A 750 31.57 -14.83 43.66
CA GLY A 750 31.77 -13.54 44.30
C GLY A 750 31.78 -13.66 45.83
N THR A 751 32.10 -12.56 46.51
CA THR A 751 32.21 -12.54 47.97
C THR A 751 30.89 -12.77 48.72
N GLN A 752 29.75 -12.66 48.02
CA GLN A 752 28.41 -12.77 48.63
C GLN A 752 27.52 -13.80 47.92
N GLY A 753 28.03 -14.53 46.93
CA GLY A 753 27.22 -15.48 46.18
C GLY A 753 27.95 -16.10 44.99
N LYS A 754 27.19 -16.86 44.20
CA LYS A 754 27.67 -17.49 42.97
C LYS A 754 26.61 -17.48 41.87
N ILE A 755 27.09 -17.49 40.63
CA ILE A 755 26.28 -17.78 39.44
C ILE A 755 26.79 -19.08 38.85
N TYR A 756 25.88 -20.00 38.57
CA TYR A 756 26.16 -21.20 37.80
C TYR A 756 25.55 -21.07 36.40
N ILE A 757 26.37 -21.27 35.37
CA ILE A 757 26.00 -21.17 33.96
C ILE A 757 25.88 -22.58 33.41
N HIS A 758 24.66 -22.98 33.03
CA HIS A 758 24.40 -24.36 32.59
C HIS A 758 25.08 -24.69 31.25
N SER A 759 25.44 -25.96 31.08
CA SER A 759 25.95 -26.49 29.82
C SER A 759 24.88 -26.53 28.72
N PRO A 760 25.22 -26.25 27.45
CA PRO A 760 26.51 -25.71 26.99
C PRO A 760 26.63 -24.21 27.30
N PHE A 761 27.65 -23.78 28.06
CA PHE A 761 27.70 -22.38 28.53
C PHE A 761 27.73 -21.38 27.37
N TRP A 762 28.43 -21.68 26.26
CA TRP A 762 28.58 -20.77 25.11
C TRP A 762 27.28 -20.51 24.33
N SER A 763 26.22 -21.27 24.57
CA SER A 763 24.91 -21.03 23.96
C SER A 763 23.78 -21.33 24.95
N THR A 764 24.04 -21.11 26.24
CA THR A 764 23.09 -21.48 27.29
C THR A 764 21.83 -20.63 27.26
N THR A 765 20.74 -21.21 27.72
CA THR A 765 19.46 -20.52 27.96
C THR A 765 19.16 -20.42 29.45
N LYS A 766 20.07 -20.85 30.32
CA LYS A 766 19.75 -21.11 31.72
C LYS A 766 20.92 -20.82 32.65
N ILE A 767 20.63 -20.13 33.74
CA ILE A 767 21.56 -19.83 34.83
C ILE A 767 20.90 -20.12 36.17
N GLU A 768 21.72 -20.31 37.19
CA GLU A 768 21.30 -20.40 38.59
C GLU A 768 22.08 -19.35 39.39
N ILE A 769 21.38 -18.58 40.22
CA ILE A 769 21.95 -17.51 41.04
C ILE A 769 21.69 -17.88 42.49
N ASN A 770 22.74 -18.18 43.26
CA ASN A 770 22.61 -18.61 44.65
C ASN A 770 21.61 -19.77 44.90
N GLY A 771 21.42 -20.68 43.93
CA GLY A 771 20.43 -21.76 44.04
C GLY A 771 19.13 -21.51 43.27
N GLU A 772 18.86 -20.27 42.85
CA GLU A 772 17.62 -19.92 42.14
C GLU A 772 17.82 -19.95 40.62
N GLU A 773 17.05 -20.79 39.96
CA GLU A 773 17.12 -20.99 38.51
C GLU A 773 16.37 -19.90 37.74
N ARG A 774 16.96 -19.46 36.63
CA ARG A 774 16.34 -18.56 35.66
C ARG A 774 16.58 -19.04 34.24
N GLU A 775 15.50 -19.12 33.47
CA GLU A 775 15.51 -19.57 32.08
C GLU A 775 15.19 -18.42 31.10
N PHE A 776 15.82 -18.49 29.93
CA PHE A 776 15.79 -17.53 28.83
C PHE A 776 15.56 -18.32 27.55
N PRO A 777 14.30 -18.69 27.24
CA PRO A 777 14.00 -19.55 26.11
C PRO A 777 14.44 -18.93 24.79
N LEU A 778 14.91 -19.78 23.87
CA LEU A 778 15.17 -19.38 22.48
C LEU A 778 13.85 -19.04 21.78
N HIS A 779 13.93 -18.23 20.73
CA HIS A 779 12.80 -18.08 19.81
C HIS A 779 12.52 -19.41 19.10
N LYS A 780 11.27 -19.58 18.66
CA LYS A 780 10.85 -20.77 17.94
C LYS A 780 11.38 -20.72 16.50
N SER A 781 11.95 -21.84 16.06
CA SER A 781 12.42 -22.01 14.69
C SER A 781 12.21 -23.47 14.27
N ASP A 782 11.60 -23.66 13.10
CA ASP A 782 11.42 -24.98 12.49
C ASP A 782 12.64 -25.39 11.63
N ALA A 783 13.66 -24.53 11.53
CA ALA A 783 14.88 -24.82 10.79
C ALA A 783 15.72 -25.92 11.44
N GLU A 784 16.30 -26.79 10.61
CA GLU A 784 17.31 -27.77 11.04
C GLU A 784 18.66 -27.09 11.25
N TYR A 785 19.21 -27.23 12.45
CA TYR A 785 20.50 -26.64 12.82
C TYR A 785 21.58 -27.70 12.99
N ASN A 786 22.80 -27.36 12.56
CA ASN A 786 23.96 -28.24 12.72
C ASN A 786 24.50 -28.28 14.16
N TYR A 787 24.31 -27.20 14.93
CA TYR A 787 24.85 -27.05 16.28
C TYR A 787 23.75 -26.74 17.33
N PRO A 788 23.95 -27.11 18.60
CA PRO A 788 22.99 -26.84 19.67
C PRO A 788 22.68 -25.35 19.81
N ASN A 789 21.40 -25.03 19.99
CA ASN A 789 20.91 -23.67 20.25
C ASN A 789 21.26 -22.64 19.16
N SER A 790 21.56 -23.08 17.94
CA SER A 790 21.95 -22.21 16.80
C SER A 790 20.88 -21.21 16.40
N ALA A 791 19.61 -21.41 16.78
CA ALA A 791 18.59 -20.36 16.66
C ALA A 791 19.09 -19.04 17.26
N GLY A 792 19.86 -19.07 18.35
CA GLY A 792 20.44 -17.88 18.97
C GLY A 792 21.37 -17.02 18.09
N LEU A 793 21.83 -17.50 16.93
CA LEU A 793 22.55 -16.68 15.93
C LEU A 793 21.69 -15.49 15.45
N ALA A 794 20.36 -15.56 15.55
CA ALA A 794 19.52 -14.41 15.22
C ALA A 794 19.81 -13.18 16.10
N TYR A 795 20.29 -13.37 17.35
CA TYR A 795 20.60 -12.25 18.25
C TYR A 795 21.81 -11.44 17.77
N GLU A 796 22.84 -12.09 17.25
CA GLU A 796 23.99 -11.39 16.67
C GLU A 796 23.66 -10.77 15.31
N ALA A 797 22.88 -11.45 14.49
CA ALA A 797 22.46 -10.93 13.19
C ALA A 797 21.65 -9.64 13.36
N GLU A 798 20.74 -9.62 14.34
CA GLU A 798 19.97 -8.43 14.68
C GLU A 798 20.85 -7.31 15.25
N ALA A 799 21.83 -7.63 16.11
CA ALA A 799 22.76 -6.63 16.62
C ALA A 799 23.60 -6.00 15.48
N VAL A 800 24.08 -6.82 14.54
CA VAL A 800 24.82 -6.36 13.37
C VAL A 800 23.94 -5.47 12.49
N ARG A 801 22.70 -5.88 12.20
CA ARG A 801 21.73 -5.08 11.45
C ARG A 801 21.55 -3.70 12.09
N GLN A 802 21.33 -3.63 13.40
CA GLN A 802 21.16 -2.37 14.13
C GLN A 802 22.40 -1.47 14.09
N CYS A 803 23.61 -2.03 14.20
CA CYS A 803 24.85 -1.27 14.12
C CYS A 803 25.05 -0.72 12.69
N PHE A 804 24.81 -1.58 11.70
CA PHE A 804 24.92 -1.24 10.29
C PHE A 804 23.97 -0.11 9.89
N GLU A 805 22.69 -0.19 10.28
CA GLU A 805 21.69 0.87 10.02
C GLU A 805 22.05 2.22 10.67
N LYS A 806 22.76 2.20 11.79
CA LYS A 806 23.22 3.42 12.48
C LYS A 806 24.53 3.98 11.90
N GLY A 807 25.13 3.30 10.91
CA GLY A 807 26.45 3.65 10.39
C GLY A 807 27.57 3.49 11.41
N GLU A 808 27.40 2.61 12.41
CA GLU A 808 28.44 2.30 13.38
C GLU A 808 29.57 1.51 12.71
N LEU A 809 30.83 1.71 13.14
CA LEU A 809 31.99 1.02 12.58
C LEU A 809 32.34 -0.28 13.33
N GLU A 810 31.75 -0.46 14.51
CA GLU A 810 31.90 -1.63 15.37
C GLU A 810 30.62 -1.77 16.20
N CYS A 811 30.37 -2.95 16.76
CA CYS A 811 29.25 -3.14 17.66
C CYS A 811 29.62 -2.72 19.08
N PRO A 812 28.90 -1.79 19.74
CA PRO A 812 29.18 -1.41 21.12
C PRO A 812 29.04 -2.57 22.11
N ALA A 813 28.24 -3.58 21.76
CA ALA A 813 28.11 -4.79 22.55
C ALA A 813 29.32 -5.71 22.39
N HIS A 814 30.03 -5.72 21.26
CA HIS A 814 31.27 -6.48 21.02
C HIS A 814 32.28 -5.66 20.23
N THR A 815 33.13 -4.95 20.97
CA THR A 815 34.03 -3.94 20.41
C THR A 815 35.28 -4.57 19.77
N HIS A 816 35.94 -3.82 18.88
CA HIS A 816 37.26 -4.14 18.35
C HIS A 816 38.28 -4.38 19.45
N SER A 817 38.18 -3.64 20.56
CA SER A 817 39.03 -3.84 21.74
C SER A 817 38.76 -5.17 22.44
N ASP A 818 37.51 -5.63 22.48
CA ASP A 818 37.16 -6.95 23.05
C ASP A 818 37.81 -8.07 22.23
N THR A 819 37.69 -7.98 20.90
CA THR A 819 38.30 -8.92 19.95
C THR A 819 39.83 -8.93 20.04
N LEU A 820 40.48 -7.76 20.14
CA LEU A 820 41.94 -7.67 20.33
C LEU A 820 42.38 -8.29 21.66
N SER A 821 41.67 -7.97 22.75
CA SER A 821 41.97 -8.53 24.07
C SER A 821 41.86 -10.06 24.08
N LEU A 822 40.86 -10.60 23.38
CA LEU A 822 40.63 -12.04 23.24
C LEU A 822 41.81 -12.73 22.53
N ILE A 823 42.17 -12.26 21.33
CA ILE A 823 43.22 -12.92 20.52
C ILE A 823 44.62 -12.77 21.15
N THR A 824 44.91 -11.67 21.83
CA THR A 824 46.20 -11.50 22.53
C THR A 824 46.39 -12.50 23.67
N ILE A 825 45.32 -12.82 24.41
CA ILE A 825 45.37 -13.86 25.46
C ILE A 825 45.57 -15.23 24.82
N ILE A 826 44.90 -15.50 23.69
CA ILE A 826 45.06 -16.75 22.93
C ILE A 826 46.51 -16.90 22.44
N ASP A 827 47.11 -15.87 21.87
CA ASP A 827 48.49 -15.90 21.37
C ASP A 827 49.49 -16.21 22.48
N GLU A 828 49.36 -15.55 23.63
CA GLU A 828 50.23 -15.80 24.77
C GLU A 828 50.07 -17.23 25.32
N ALA A 829 48.84 -17.72 25.43
CA ALA A 829 48.58 -19.09 25.85
C ALA A 829 49.17 -20.11 24.86
N ARG A 830 49.01 -19.90 23.55
CA ARG A 830 49.58 -20.76 22.51
C ARG A 830 51.11 -20.73 22.52
N ARG A 831 51.73 -19.56 22.77
CA ARG A 831 53.19 -19.43 22.91
C ARG A 831 53.71 -20.33 24.04
N GLN A 832 53.09 -20.25 25.22
CA GLN A 832 53.47 -21.09 26.37
C GLN A 832 53.26 -22.58 26.10
N LEU A 833 52.15 -22.98 25.47
CA LEU A 833 51.91 -24.39 25.11
C LEU A 833 52.97 -24.93 24.15
N LYS A 834 53.36 -24.15 23.14
CA LYS A 834 54.44 -24.50 22.19
C LYS A 834 55.79 -24.63 22.88
N GLU A 835 56.17 -23.67 23.71
CA GLU A 835 57.44 -23.70 24.46
C GLU A 835 57.52 -24.91 25.40
N ASN A 836 56.42 -25.23 26.08
CA ASN A 836 56.35 -26.40 26.96
C ASN A 836 56.45 -27.72 26.19
N HIS A 837 55.88 -27.79 24.98
CA HIS A 837 56.01 -28.95 24.10
C HIS A 837 57.43 -29.11 23.55
N GLN A 838 58.05 -28.02 23.08
CA GLN A 838 59.44 -28.04 22.60
C GLN A 838 60.44 -28.44 23.70
N LYS A 839 60.27 -27.95 24.93
CA LYS A 839 61.10 -28.39 26.08
C LYS A 839 60.98 -29.89 26.35
N LYS A 840 59.81 -30.49 26.15
CA LYS A 840 59.62 -31.95 26.28
C LYS A 840 60.33 -32.72 25.16
N LEU A 841 60.36 -32.20 23.94
CA LEU A 841 61.05 -32.82 22.79
C LEU A 841 62.57 -32.65 22.83
N GLY A 842 63.07 -31.51 23.35
CA GLY A 842 64.51 -31.24 23.48
C GLY A 842 65.18 -31.90 24.70
N GLY A 843 64.39 -32.39 25.67
CA GLY A 843 64.89 -33.11 26.85
C GLY A 843 65.26 -34.57 26.59
N THR A 844 65.05 -35.08 25.38
CA THR A 844 65.31 -36.49 25.00
C THR A 844 66.64 -36.74 24.29
N GLU A 845 67.49 -35.73 24.07
CA GLU A 845 68.84 -35.90 23.48
C GLU A 845 69.98 -35.95 24.52
N SER A 846 69.68 -36.01 25.83
CA SER A 846 70.71 -36.10 26.87
C SER A 846 70.38 -37.08 28.01
N GLN A 847 70.04 -38.33 27.67
CA GLN A 847 70.13 -39.47 28.59
C GLN A 847 70.66 -40.71 27.88
#